data_AF-A0A5M7AYV9-F1
#
_entry.id   AF-A0A5M7AYV9-F1
#
_cell.length_a   1.000
_cell.length_b   1.000
_cell.length_c   1.000
_cell.angle_alpha   90.00
_cell.angle_beta   90.00
_cell.angle_gamma   90.00
#
_symmetry.space_group_name_H-M   'P 1'
#
loop_
_entity.id
_entity.type
_entity.pdbx_description
1 polymer ?
#
loop_
_entity_poly.entity_id
_entity_poly.type
_entity_poly.pdbx_seq_one_letter_code
_entity_poly.pdbx_strand_id
1 'polypeptide(L)'
;MPITTKPLFQDYFSDFKGYDEVLKPDMSINTEWKTLLSKFSEVGTENLLSKQDEINWLMEENGVTYNVYNDPHGLNRSWGLNVVPYVIHQTEWESTIEKGIKQRAELLNLILKDIYGKRELIKNGIVPEEVVLAHRGFLRQCDQIQYKTAKQLQIYSLDLARGPDGRMWVVSDRTQAPSGMGYALENRYALNRVVPDMFENINVKQPLAFFNDLKQMLIDAAPQNQSNPNIVILTPGPHNETYFEHSYLASFLGYPLVMGSDLVVRNGKLWLKTLKKLKQVDVVLRRVDDAFMDPLELREDSYLGVAGLLEVVREQQVAVVNPIGSGILDNSGLIPFMNAICKYFFKEPLILPQIASWWCGQKKEFDYVIEHLKDLVVKRIDRSNRENIYFCEFLDDDALKKLKDEIALAPYQFVAQEKISFSTAPNFVKGKLEPRKVSCRTFAIAKKDGYSVMPGGLVRVAADRKKIFVSNQRGGISKDFWIVSDAVQNPLRNYAWDSSSNNTISDINDLSSNTAENLFWSGRYLGRSLVTARYLRVVLNRMNQEKSTTRKSDSDTLILLFQSITNITSTFPGFVGEGAEARLKEPLKEILSLIKDETRVGSLAQTMNSFNNAYYSLRSLWSKDMWRVFDGIKKQWENFLGTKDFSINKLIKFLDRIITRLIAFMALIEESILVNQGLLLYFIGLQTEQSMMHVEKCRSLLVINYEEQVQYEVLEAFLNSNESLNIYRYSYRSYLSVENVIKLLLLDKDYAKSLTYKISRIEKDVNKLPYSEGSNAVAACKAKILKAHAKIESLTIEHLLTLNDDQTIRQNLDDALAEISELLHETSMEVSNTYFNHSYTQKQLTNQNFPLQ
;
A
#
# COMPACT_ATOMS: atom_id res chain seq x y z
N MET A 1 -23.96 35.85 -23.38
CA MET A 1 -24.05 36.17 -21.94
C MET A 1 -22.65 36.12 -21.33
N PRO A 2 -22.29 37.06 -20.44
CA PRO A 2 -21.01 36.98 -19.74
C PRO A 2 -20.92 35.68 -18.93
N ILE A 3 -19.75 35.04 -18.90
CA ILE A 3 -19.54 33.74 -18.22
C ILE A 3 -19.96 33.80 -16.74
N THR A 4 -19.87 35.00 -16.12
CA THR A 4 -20.25 35.31 -14.75
C THR A 4 -21.74 35.18 -14.44
N THR A 5 -22.64 35.16 -15.45
CA THR A 5 -24.10 35.02 -15.24
C THR A 5 -24.57 33.57 -15.37
N LYS A 6 -23.67 32.62 -15.61
CA LYS A 6 -24.03 31.19 -15.70
C LYS A 6 -24.10 30.57 -14.29
N PRO A 7 -25.09 29.70 -14.00
CA PRO A 7 -25.28 29.10 -12.67
C PRO A 7 -24.04 28.41 -12.08
N LEU A 8 -23.18 27.86 -12.94
CA LEU A 8 -21.95 27.17 -12.55
C LEU A 8 -20.92 28.08 -11.84
N PHE A 9 -20.93 29.38 -12.15
CA PHE A 9 -20.00 30.39 -11.62
C PHE A 9 -20.67 31.33 -10.60
N GLN A 10 -21.93 31.07 -10.26
CA GLN A 10 -22.65 31.83 -9.25
C GLN A 10 -21.90 31.73 -7.92
N ASP A 11 -21.58 32.88 -7.31
CA ASP A 11 -20.80 33.00 -6.07
C ASP A 11 -19.32 32.58 -6.15
N TYR A 12 -18.80 32.26 -7.34
CA TYR A 12 -17.37 31.98 -7.51
C TYR A 12 -16.51 33.21 -7.21
N PHE A 13 -16.99 34.38 -7.65
CA PHE A 13 -16.31 35.66 -7.52
C PHE A 13 -16.79 36.50 -6.33
N SER A 14 -17.78 36.02 -5.56
CA SER A 14 -18.19 36.70 -4.34
C SER A 14 -17.09 36.58 -3.28
N ASP A 15 -16.75 37.69 -2.64
CA ASP A 15 -15.74 37.77 -1.57
C ASP A 15 -14.28 37.46 -2.01
N PHE A 16 -13.93 37.71 -3.27
CA PHE A 16 -12.57 37.51 -3.77
C PHE A 16 -11.53 38.36 -3.00
N LYS A 17 -10.51 37.70 -2.45
CA LYS A 17 -9.34 38.32 -1.80
C LYS A 17 -8.06 37.59 -2.23
N GLY A 18 -7.15 38.29 -2.91
CA GLY A 18 -5.83 37.78 -3.31
C GLY A 18 -5.69 37.59 -4.81
N TYR A 19 -4.99 36.54 -5.24
CA TYR A 19 -4.81 36.17 -6.65
C TYR A 19 -5.67 34.94 -6.99
N ASP A 20 -6.33 34.93 -8.16
CA ASP A 20 -7.06 33.77 -8.70
C ASP A 20 -6.49 33.39 -10.06
N GLU A 21 -6.39 32.10 -10.34
CA GLU A 21 -5.77 31.61 -11.57
C GLU A 21 -6.64 31.84 -12.82
N VAL A 22 -7.95 32.00 -12.64
CA VAL A 22 -8.90 32.32 -13.72
C VAL A 22 -8.90 33.80 -14.04
N LEU A 23 -8.63 34.67 -13.07
CA LEU A 23 -8.76 36.12 -13.24
C LEU A 23 -7.41 36.79 -13.49
N LYS A 24 -7.42 37.76 -14.40
CA LYS A 24 -6.36 38.76 -14.50
C LYS A 24 -6.57 39.85 -13.44
N PRO A 25 -5.55 40.69 -13.17
CA PRO A 25 -5.69 41.83 -12.24
C PRO A 25 -6.83 42.81 -12.60
N ASP A 26 -7.19 42.89 -13.89
CA ASP A 26 -8.32 43.70 -14.39
C ASP A 26 -9.69 43.00 -14.27
N MET A 27 -9.74 41.86 -13.56
CA MET A 27 -10.92 41.00 -13.38
C MET A 27 -11.45 40.38 -14.67
N SER A 28 -10.71 40.44 -15.78
CA SER A 28 -11.01 39.67 -17.00
C SER A 28 -10.56 38.22 -16.87
N ILE A 29 -11.16 37.32 -17.66
CA ILE A 29 -10.79 35.90 -17.65
C ILE A 29 -9.45 35.70 -18.38
N ASN A 30 -8.54 34.97 -17.76
CA ASN A 30 -7.28 34.55 -18.33
C ASN A 30 -7.52 33.67 -19.57
N THR A 31 -6.79 33.95 -20.66
CA THR A 31 -7.02 33.32 -21.97
C THR A 31 -6.94 31.79 -21.89
N GLU A 32 -6.00 31.27 -21.10
CA GLU A 32 -5.79 29.84 -20.85
C GLU A 32 -7.02 29.13 -20.27
N TRP A 33 -7.77 29.84 -19.43
CA TRP A 33 -8.97 29.31 -18.79
C TRP A 33 -10.21 29.49 -19.65
N LYS A 34 -10.22 30.46 -20.59
CA LYS A 34 -11.42 30.80 -21.38
C LYS A 34 -12.00 29.61 -22.14
N THR A 35 -11.15 28.86 -22.85
CA THR A 35 -11.55 27.66 -23.62
C THR A 35 -12.03 26.54 -22.70
N LEU A 36 -11.37 26.35 -21.56
CA LEU A 36 -11.76 25.32 -20.60
C LEU A 36 -13.11 25.66 -19.92
N LEU A 37 -13.32 26.92 -19.54
CA LEU A 37 -14.56 27.39 -18.92
C LEU A 37 -15.74 27.41 -19.89
N SER A 38 -15.53 27.69 -21.19
CA SER A 38 -16.60 27.58 -22.19
C SER A 38 -17.07 26.14 -22.32
N LYS A 39 -16.15 25.18 -22.39
CA LYS A 39 -16.46 23.75 -22.41
C LYS A 39 -17.20 23.27 -21.17
N PHE A 40 -16.75 23.65 -19.97
CA PHE A 40 -17.49 23.31 -18.74
C PHE A 40 -18.93 23.84 -18.77
N SER A 41 -19.11 25.02 -19.35
CA SER A 41 -20.45 25.58 -19.50
C SER A 41 -21.31 24.85 -20.53
N GLU A 42 -20.70 24.33 -21.60
CA GLU A 42 -21.39 23.55 -22.64
C GLU A 42 -21.80 22.17 -22.13
N VAL A 43 -20.94 21.51 -21.36
CA VAL A 43 -21.23 20.23 -20.70
C VAL A 43 -22.39 20.38 -19.71
N GLY A 44 -22.40 21.46 -18.93
CA GLY A 44 -23.46 21.76 -17.95
C GLY A 44 -23.29 21.03 -16.60
N THR A 45 -23.97 21.53 -15.57
CA THR A 45 -23.78 21.09 -14.18
C THR A 45 -24.12 19.62 -13.93
N GLU A 46 -25.24 19.13 -14.47
CA GLU A 46 -25.68 17.74 -14.24
C GLU A 46 -24.70 16.72 -14.83
N ASN A 47 -24.23 16.98 -16.06
CA ASN A 47 -23.21 16.14 -16.68
C ASN A 47 -21.87 16.22 -15.93
N LEU A 48 -21.47 17.39 -15.41
CA LEU A 48 -20.26 17.49 -14.60
C LEU A 48 -20.36 16.75 -13.26
N LEU A 49 -21.55 16.73 -12.63
CA LEU A 49 -21.80 15.88 -11.46
C LEU A 49 -21.62 14.41 -11.81
N SER A 50 -22.26 13.96 -12.89
CA SER A 50 -22.11 12.59 -13.40
C SER A 50 -20.65 12.23 -13.68
N LYS A 51 -19.89 13.13 -14.31
CA LYS A 51 -18.46 12.94 -14.59
C LYS A 51 -17.59 12.94 -13.34
N GLN A 52 -17.92 13.76 -12.34
CA GLN A 52 -17.23 13.73 -11.05
C GLN A 52 -17.49 12.43 -10.30
N ASP A 53 -18.72 11.90 -10.36
CA ASP A 53 -19.08 10.61 -9.77
C ASP A 53 -18.39 9.45 -10.50
N GLU A 54 -18.29 9.51 -11.83
CA GLU A 54 -17.54 8.55 -12.65
C GLU A 54 -16.04 8.57 -12.30
N ILE A 55 -15.43 9.75 -12.07
CA ILE A 55 -14.05 9.87 -11.59
C ILE A 55 -13.89 9.26 -10.19
N ASN A 56 -14.79 9.58 -9.26
CA ASN A 56 -14.74 9.05 -7.90
C ASN A 56 -14.83 7.52 -7.92
N TRP A 57 -15.76 6.98 -8.70
CA TRP A 57 -15.89 5.55 -8.90
C TRP A 57 -14.62 4.95 -9.50
N LEU A 58 -14.06 5.55 -10.57
CA LEU A 58 -12.83 5.05 -11.19
C LEU A 58 -11.61 5.06 -10.24
N MET A 59 -11.48 6.08 -9.38
CA MET A 59 -10.43 6.16 -8.37
C MET A 59 -10.57 5.06 -7.32
N GLU A 60 -11.79 4.80 -6.86
CA GLU A 60 -12.07 3.69 -5.93
C GLU A 60 -11.79 2.34 -6.58
N GLU A 61 -12.22 2.13 -7.82
CA GLU A 61 -12.03 0.91 -8.60
C GLU A 61 -10.55 0.61 -8.87
N ASN A 62 -9.75 1.63 -9.19
CA ASN A 62 -8.30 1.48 -9.32
C ASN A 62 -7.61 1.36 -7.95
N GLY A 63 -8.36 1.46 -6.84
CA GLY A 63 -7.86 1.39 -5.47
C GLY A 63 -6.86 2.50 -5.13
N VAL A 64 -7.03 3.70 -5.71
CA VAL A 64 -6.13 4.83 -5.48
C VAL A 64 -6.35 5.34 -4.06
N THR A 65 -5.37 5.10 -3.18
CA THR A 65 -5.49 5.41 -1.76
C THR A 65 -4.33 6.27 -1.25
N TYR A 66 -4.58 6.94 -0.14
CA TYR A 66 -3.55 7.61 0.67
C TYR A 66 -3.82 7.29 2.14
N ASN A 67 -2.87 6.63 2.82
CA ASN A 67 -3.07 6.25 4.23
C ASN A 67 -2.84 7.46 5.14
N VAL A 68 -3.85 7.81 5.92
CA VAL A 68 -3.76 8.86 6.94
C VAL A 68 -3.35 8.18 8.25
N TYR A 69 -2.28 8.67 8.88
CA TYR A 69 -1.82 8.09 10.15
C TYR A 69 -2.83 8.41 11.26
N ASN A 70 -3.14 7.43 12.11
CA ASN A 70 -4.09 7.55 13.23
C ASN A 70 -5.53 7.95 12.84
N ASP A 71 -5.98 7.65 11.61
CA ASP A 71 -7.35 7.91 11.19
C ASP A 71 -8.34 6.89 11.81
N PRO A 72 -9.36 7.33 12.59
CA PRO A 72 -10.38 6.45 13.15
C PRO A 72 -11.26 5.78 12.07
N HIS A 73 -11.24 6.25 10.82
CA HIS A 73 -11.93 5.64 9.68
C HIS A 73 -11.10 4.57 8.95
N GLY A 74 -9.90 4.26 9.46
CA GLY A 74 -9.09 3.13 9.02
C GLY A 74 -7.98 3.45 8.02
N LEU A 75 -7.15 2.44 7.77
CA LEU A 75 -6.13 2.47 6.72
C LEU A 75 -6.85 2.42 5.36
N ASN A 76 -6.45 3.28 4.41
CA ASN A 76 -6.91 3.39 3.01
C ASN A 76 -8.08 4.37 2.72
N ARG A 77 -7.85 5.68 2.92
CA ARG A 77 -8.76 6.71 2.40
C ARG A 77 -8.63 6.81 0.87
N SER A 78 -9.76 6.82 0.17
CA SER A 78 -9.82 7.02 -1.29
C SER A 78 -9.24 8.37 -1.70
N TRP A 79 -8.49 8.37 -2.79
CA TRP A 79 -7.91 9.57 -3.39
C TRP A 79 -8.98 10.42 -4.09
N GLY A 80 -9.15 11.66 -3.64
CA GLY A 80 -10.09 12.58 -4.27
C GLY A 80 -9.46 13.28 -5.48
N LEU A 81 -9.97 13.04 -6.68
CA LEU A 81 -9.59 13.75 -7.91
C LEU A 81 -10.74 14.66 -8.36
N ASN A 82 -10.46 15.95 -8.56
CA ASN A 82 -11.45 16.88 -9.10
C ASN A 82 -11.48 16.86 -10.63
N VAL A 83 -12.68 16.93 -11.21
CA VAL A 83 -12.89 17.01 -12.66
C VAL A 83 -12.27 18.26 -13.30
N VAL A 84 -12.06 19.33 -12.51
CA VAL A 84 -11.45 20.56 -13.01
C VAL A 84 -9.93 20.49 -12.90
N PRO A 85 -9.18 20.49 -14.03
CA PRO A 85 -7.72 20.50 -14.01
C PRO A 85 -7.18 21.86 -13.56
N TYR A 86 -5.89 21.91 -13.24
CA TYR A 86 -5.13 23.14 -13.05
C TYR A 86 -4.28 23.40 -14.30
N VAL A 87 -4.32 24.62 -14.82
CA VAL A 87 -3.79 24.96 -16.14
C VAL A 87 -2.68 26.01 -16.04
N ILE A 88 -1.56 25.78 -16.71
CA ILE A 88 -0.50 26.76 -16.97
C ILE A 88 -0.15 26.75 -18.46
N HIS A 89 0.09 27.93 -19.04
CA HIS A 89 0.54 28.03 -20.43
C HIS A 89 2.00 27.60 -20.59
N GLN A 90 2.33 26.97 -21.71
CA GLN A 90 3.69 26.51 -22.01
C GLN A 90 4.72 27.64 -21.94
N THR A 91 4.40 28.85 -22.40
CA THR A 91 5.34 29.97 -22.37
C THR A 91 5.75 30.32 -20.95
N GLU A 92 4.81 30.38 -20.00
CA GLU A 92 5.15 30.64 -18.60
C GLU A 92 5.98 29.49 -18.01
N TRP A 93 5.55 28.26 -18.30
CA TRP A 93 6.22 27.06 -17.84
C TRP A 93 7.68 27.01 -18.29
N GLU A 94 7.94 27.10 -19.59
CA GLU A 94 9.29 26.93 -20.16
C GLU A 94 10.20 28.14 -19.92
N SER A 95 9.65 29.36 -19.96
CA SER A 95 10.48 30.57 -19.86
C SER A 95 11.05 30.79 -18.47
N THR A 96 10.29 30.41 -17.43
CA THR A 96 10.59 30.78 -16.04
C THR A 96 10.55 29.56 -15.11
N ILE A 97 9.44 28.83 -15.07
CA ILE A 97 9.23 27.77 -14.07
C ILE A 97 10.22 26.62 -14.29
N GLU A 98 10.25 26.05 -15.48
CA GLU A 98 11.13 24.93 -15.83
C GLU A 98 12.61 25.29 -15.69
N LYS A 99 13.01 26.48 -16.15
CA LYS A 99 14.40 26.96 -16.00
C LYS A 99 14.79 27.11 -14.54
N GLY A 100 13.91 27.69 -13.73
CA GLY A 100 14.18 27.84 -12.31
C GLY A 100 14.19 26.52 -11.54
N ILE A 101 13.35 25.54 -11.93
CA ILE A 101 13.42 24.18 -11.38
C ILE A 101 14.77 23.54 -11.71
N LYS A 102 15.23 23.65 -12.97
CA LYS A 102 16.54 23.13 -13.39
C LYS A 102 17.70 23.78 -12.63
N GLN A 103 17.70 25.11 -12.51
CA GLN A 103 18.70 25.86 -11.73
C GLN A 103 18.70 25.39 -10.27
N ARG A 104 17.52 25.28 -9.66
CA ARG A 104 17.39 24.90 -8.25
C ARG A 104 17.79 23.45 -7.99
N ALA A 105 17.47 22.54 -8.90
CA ALA A 105 17.90 21.15 -8.82
C ALA A 105 19.43 21.02 -8.86
N GLU A 106 20.08 21.76 -9.78
CA GLU A 106 21.54 21.81 -9.86
C GLU A 106 22.16 22.45 -8.62
N LEU A 107 21.55 23.53 -8.10
CA LEU A 107 22.02 24.19 -6.90
C LEU A 107 22.00 23.25 -5.68
N LEU A 108 20.89 22.53 -5.48
CA LEU A 108 20.78 21.55 -4.40
C LEU A 108 21.73 20.38 -4.59
N ASN A 109 21.95 19.92 -5.82
CA ASN A 109 22.97 18.92 -6.12
C ASN A 109 24.38 19.37 -5.69
N LEU A 110 24.74 20.63 -5.95
CA LEU A 110 26.03 21.20 -5.52
C LEU A 110 26.10 21.37 -4.01
N ILE A 111 25.01 21.78 -3.35
CA ILE A 111 24.93 21.87 -1.88
C ILE A 111 25.15 20.49 -1.25
N LEU A 112 24.49 19.45 -1.76
CA LEU A 112 24.66 18.08 -1.27
C LEU A 112 26.11 17.62 -1.37
N LYS A 113 26.73 17.85 -2.54
CA LYS A 113 28.13 17.52 -2.80
C LYS A 113 29.09 18.29 -1.90
N ASP A 114 28.79 19.55 -1.60
CA ASP A 114 29.62 20.38 -0.74
C ASP A 114 29.53 19.93 0.73
N ILE A 115 28.32 19.74 1.26
CA ILE A 115 28.07 19.40 2.67
C ILE A 115 28.72 18.07 3.08
N TYR A 116 28.66 17.05 2.23
CA TYR A 116 29.32 15.76 2.45
C TYR A 116 30.74 15.68 1.85
N GLY A 117 31.27 16.81 1.36
CA GLY A 117 32.54 16.90 0.66
C GLY A 117 33.44 17.99 1.25
N LYS A 118 33.71 19.03 0.45
CA LYS A 118 34.68 20.08 0.79
C LYS A 118 34.19 21.07 1.85
N ARG A 119 32.87 21.24 2.00
CA ARG A 119 32.20 22.17 2.92
C ARG A 119 32.62 23.62 2.73
N GLU A 120 32.80 24.05 1.48
CA GLU A 120 33.15 25.42 1.12
C GLU A 120 32.09 26.43 1.58
N LEU A 121 30.80 26.07 1.55
CA LEU A 121 29.71 26.95 2.02
C LEU A 121 29.87 27.31 3.50
N ILE A 122 30.30 26.36 4.32
CA ILE A 122 30.54 26.57 5.76
C ILE A 122 31.88 27.28 5.96
N LYS A 123 32.95 26.80 5.32
CA LYS A 123 34.31 27.38 5.46
C LYS A 123 34.38 28.86 5.05
N ASN A 124 33.59 29.26 4.05
CA ASN A 124 33.52 30.63 3.56
C ASN A 124 32.46 31.47 4.28
N GLY A 125 31.79 30.93 5.32
CA GLY A 125 30.78 31.66 6.12
C GLY A 125 29.50 32.01 5.36
N ILE A 126 29.17 31.29 4.28
CA ILE A 126 27.95 31.51 3.48
C ILE A 126 26.75 30.88 4.19
N VAL A 127 26.95 29.70 4.77
CA VAL A 127 25.95 28.99 5.57
C VAL A 127 26.53 28.73 6.96
N PRO A 128 25.84 29.14 8.04
CA PRO A 128 26.26 28.82 9.40
C PRO A 128 26.34 27.31 9.63
N GLU A 129 27.33 26.88 10.40
CA GLU A 129 27.59 25.45 10.63
C GLU A 129 26.45 24.74 11.35
N GLU A 130 25.74 25.43 12.23
CA GLU A 130 24.61 24.90 13.01
C GLU A 130 23.42 24.54 12.12
N VAL A 131 23.24 25.22 10.98
CA VAL A 131 22.18 24.88 10.01
C VAL A 131 22.40 23.47 9.48
N VAL A 132 23.64 23.01 9.35
CA VAL A 132 23.99 21.70 8.75
C VAL A 132 24.41 20.70 9.81
N LEU A 133 25.46 20.98 10.59
CA LEU A 133 26.12 20.03 11.49
C LEU A 133 25.30 19.71 12.75
N ALA A 134 24.40 20.60 13.17
CA ALA A 134 23.50 20.38 14.30
C ALA A 134 22.14 19.78 13.88
N HIS A 135 21.86 19.70 12.57
CA HIS A 135 20.63 19.15 12.04
C HIS A 135 20.68 17.61 12.01
N ARG A 136 19.69 16.89 12.56
CA ARG A 136 19.77 15.40 12.66
C ARG A 136 19.71 14.70 11.30
N GLY A 137 19.17 15.37 10.29
CA GLY A 137 19.22 14.89 8.90
C GLY A 137 20.62 14.89 8.27
N PHE A 138 21.63 15.51 8.88
CA PHE A 138 23.03 15.40 8.44
C PHE A 138 23.62 14.10 9.00
N LEU A 139 23.76 13.11 8.13
CA LEU A 139 24.24 11.78 8.51
C LEU A 139 25.76 11.74 8.40
N ARG A 140 26.46 11.84 9.53
CA ARG A 140 27.94 11.83 9.58
C ARG A 140 28.55 10.60 8.89
N GLN A 141 27.85 9.48 8.95
CA GLN A 141 28.19 8.21 8.32
C GLN A 141 28.25 8.29 6.78
N CYS A 142 27.62 9.30 6.18
CA CYS A 142 27.61 9.56 4.74
C CYS A 142 28.73 10.51 4.28
N ASP A 143 29.58 10.99 5.18
CA ASP A 143 30.68 11.89 4.83
C ASP A 143 31.68 11.24 3.87
N GLN A 144 32.13 12.00 2.86
CA GLN A 144 33.10 11.61 1.84
C GLN A 144 32.73 10.38 0.98
N ILE A 145 31.49 9.89 1.02
CA ILE A 145 31.05 8.81 0.13
C ILE A 145 31.15 9.29 -1.33
N GLN A 146 31.82 8.48 -2.15
CA GLN A 146 32.01 8.75 -3.57
C GLN A 146 30.93 8.04 -4.39
N TYR A 147 30.26 8.78 -5.26
CA TYR A 147 29.23 8.25 -6.17
C TYR A 147 29.71 8.31 -7.62
N LYS A 148 29.40 7.27 -8.41
CA LYS A 148 29.72 7.20 -9.84
C LYS A 148 28.69 7.90 -10.73
N THR A 149 27.54 8.26 -10.18
CA THR A 149 26.45 8.92 -10.90
C THR A 149 26.86 10.33 -11.33
N ALA A 150 26.41 10.77 -12.51
CA ALA A 150 26.76 12.08 -13.06
C ALA A 150 26.37 13.25 -12.14
N LYS A 151 25.28 13.08 -11.39
CA LYS A 151 24.84 13.98 -10.32
C LYS A 151 24.62 13.19 -9.04
N GLN A 152 24.69 13.82 -7.87
CA GLN A 152 24.37 13.14 -6.61
C GLN A 152 22.86 13.17 -6.35
N LEU A 153 22.21 14.33 -6.53
CA LEU A 153 20.76 14.44 -6.40
C LEU A 153 20.08 13.99 -7.70
N GLN A 154 19.63 12.74 -7.75
CA GLN A 154 19.07 12.14 -8.97
C GLN A 154 17.60 12.50 -9.21
N ILE A 155 16.79 12.56 -8.15
CA ILE A 155 15.37 12.93 -8.19
C ILE A 155 15.17 14.13 -7.28
N TYR A 156 14.58 15.19 -7.80
CA TYR A 156 14.23 16.39 -7.05
C TYR A 156 12.74 16.69 -7.21
N SER A 157 12.11 17.16 -6.16
CA SER A 157 10.75 17.68 -6.21
C SER A 157 10.64 18.94 -5.38
N LEU A 158 9.70 19.78 -5.76
CA LEU A 158 9.38 21.01 -5.07
C LEU A 158 7.90 21.29 -5.10
N ASP A 159 7.42 21.91 -4.03
CA ASP A 159 6.09 22.46 -3.92
C ASP A 159 6.13 23.93 -4.35
N LEU A 160 5.30 24.29 -5.32
CA LEU A 160 5.14 25.61 -5.90
C LEU A 160 3.76 26.17 -5.57
N ALA A 161 3.67 27.48 -5.37
CA ALA A 161 2.39 28.17 -5.27
C ALA A 161 2.51 29.60 -5.80
N ARG A 162 1.44 30.10 -6.42
CA ARG A 162 1.43 31.48 -6.91
C ARG A 162 1.22 32.43 -5.75
N GLY A 163 2.09 33.44 -5.65
CA GLY A 163 1.97 34.52 -4.68
C GLY A 163 0.94 35.57 -5.10
N PRO A 164 0.64 36.54 -4.22
CA PRO A 164 -0.24 37.66 -4.54
C PRO A 164 0.33 38.59 -5.64
N ASP A 165 1.65 38.51 -5.89
CA ASP A 165 2.35 39.22 -6.96
C ASP A 165 2.26 38.52 -8.33
N GLY A 166 1.52 37.42 -8.42
CA GLY A 166 1.34 36.64 -9.64
C GLY A 166 2.54 35.79 -10.04
N ARG A 167 3.67 35.84 -9.33
CA ARG A 167 4.84 34.99 -9.60
C ARG A 167 4.68 33.61 -8.97
N MET A 168 5.43 32.64 -9.47
CA MET A 168 5.46 31.28 -8.93
C MET A 168 6.57 31.14 -7.89
N TRP A 169 6.22 30.81 -6.65
CA TRP A 169 7.14 30.77 -5.52
C TRP A 169 7.41 29.33 -5.07
N VAL A 170 8.65 29.06 -4.68
CA VAL A 170 9.03 27.80 -4.04
C VAL A 170 8.57 27.81 -2.58
N VAL A 171 7.71 26.87 -2.22
CA VAL A 171 7.18 26.68 -0.86
C VAL A 171 8.05 25.72 -0.08
N SER A 172 8.43 24.59 -0.67
CA SER A 172 9.36 23.64 -0.05
C SER A 172 10.03 22.72 -1.04
N ASP A 173 11.24 22.29 -0.70
CA ASP A 173 12.03 21.29 -1.41
C ASP A 173 11.82 19.89 -0.85
N ARG A 174 11.98 18.87 -1.71
CA ARG A 174 11.87 17.44 -1.41
C ARG A 174 12.96 16.67 -2.16
N THR A 175 13.88 16.08 -1.41
CA THR A 175 15.14 15.53 -1.94
C THR A 175 15.47 14.15 -1.37
N GLN A 176 14.71 13.68 -0.39
CA GLN A 176 14.88 12.35 0.20
C GLN A 176 14.23 11.28 -0.69
N ALA A 177 12.96 10.98 -0.48
CA ALA A 177 12.14 10.07 -1.28
C ALA A 177 10.85 10.78 -1.75
N PRO A 178 10.94 11.76 -2.68
CA PRO A 178 9.80 12.59 -3.04
C PRO A 178 8.65 11.79 -3.65
N SER A 179 7.44 12.00 -3.12
CA SER A 179 6.21 11.35 -3.58
C SER A 179 5.28 12.29 -4.35
N GLY A 180 4.50 11.71 -5.27
CA GLY A 180 3.42 12.37 -6.02
C GLY A 180 3.43 12.10 -7.53
N MET A 181 4.52 11.59 -8.10
CA MET A 181 4.62 11.36 -9.55
C MET A 181 3.67 10.26 -10.05
N GLY A 182 3.45 9.21 -9.24
CA GLY A 182 2.52 8.13 -9.59
C GLY A 182 1.07 8.61 -9.50
N TYR A 183 0.73 9.41 -8.49
CA TYR A 183 -0.57 10.06 -8.40
C TYR A 183 -0.81 11.04 -9.56
N ALA A 184 0.19 11.82 -9.96
CA ALA A 184 0.07 12.73 -11.10
C ALA A 184 -0.21 11.98 -12.42
N LEU A 185 0.48 10.85 -12.63
CA LEU A 185 0.25 9.99 -13.79
C LEU A 185 -1.15 9.35 -13.77
N GLU A 186 -1.59 8.85 -12.63
CA GLU A 186 -2.93 8.24 -12.47
C GLU A 186 -4.04 9.28 -12.64
N ASN A 187 -3.87 10.50 -12.11
CA ASN A 187 -4.80 11.60 -12.31
C ASN A 187 -5.00 11.91 -13.81
N ARG A 188 -3.89 11.98 -14.56
CA ARG A 188 -3.92 12.21 -16.02
C ARG A 188 -4.65 11.09 -16.74
N TYR A 189 -4.36 9.84 -16.41
CA TYR A 189 -4.99 8.68 -17.03
C TYR A 189 -6.50 8.65 -16.77
N ALA A 190 -6.91 8.85 -15.52
CA ALA A 190 -8.32 8.83 -15.15
C ALA A 190 -9.11 9.98 -15.77
N LEU A 191 -8.56 11.20 -15.78
CA LEU A 191 -9.24 12.34 -16.37
C LEU A 191 -9.37 12.18 -17.89
N ASN A 192 -8.32 11.72 -18.58
CA ASN A 192 -8.37 11.39 -20.02
C ASN A 192 -9.45 10.36 -20.35
N ARG A 193 -9.69 9.38 -19.47
CA ARG A 193 -10.69 8.33 -19.67
C ARG A 193 -12.12 8.83 -19.47
N VAL A 194 -12.36 9.65 -18.45
CA VAL A 194 -13.72 10.06 -18.06
C VAL A 194 -14.21 11.27 -18.85
N VAL A 195 -13.33 12.23 -19.14
CA VAL A 195 -13.67 13.48 -19.85
C VAL A 195 -12.82 13.70 -21.12
N PRO A 196 -12.81 12.75 -22.09
CA PRO A 196 -12.01 12.89 -23.31
C PRO A 196 -12.37 14.15 -24.10
N ASP A 197 -13.67 14.49 -24.17
CA ASP A 197 -14.19 15.68 -24.88
C ASP A 197 -13.60 16.99 -24.34
N MET A 198 -13.16 17.02 -23.08
CA MET A 198 -12.50 18.20 -22.52
C MET A 198 -11.10 18.41 -23.11
N PHE A 199 -10.39 17.34 -23.47
CA PHE A 199 -9.06 17.39 -24.09
C PHE A 199 -9.11 17.78 -25.57
N GLU A 200 -10.24 17.61 -26.25
CA GLU A 200 -10.37 17.99 -27.67
C GLU A 200 -10.01 19.47 -27.87
N ASN A 201 -9.18 19.83 -28.86
CA ASN A 201 -8.77 21.23 -29.08
C ASN A 201 -8.04 21.92 -27.89
N ILE A 202 -7.60 21.17 -26.87
CA ILE A 202 -6.68 21.66 -25.83
C ILE A 202 -5.41 20.81 -25.91
N ASN A 203 -4.32 21.41 -26.38
CA ASN A 203 -3.07 20.69 -26.58
C ASN A 203 -2.30 20.56 -25.26
N VAL A 204 -2.61 19.53 -24.47
CA VAL A 204 -1.96 19.26 -23.17
C VAL A 204 -0.67 18.46 -23.38
N LYS A 205 0.46 18.95 -22.84
CA LYS A 205 1.72 18.20 -22.85
C LYS A 205 1.63 16.92 -22.01
N GLN A 206 2.20 15.83 -22.54
CA GLN A 206 2.20 14.53 -21.88
C GLN A 206 3.47 14.32 -21.04
N PRO A 207 3.36 13.72 -19.84
CA PRO A 207 4.50 13.44 -18.97
C PRO A 207 5.35 12.24 -19.42
N LEU A 208 5.02 11.58 -20.54
CA LEU A 208 5.66 10.32 -20.96
C LEU A 208 7.18 10.42 -21.10
N ALA A 209 7.67 11.50 -21.74
CA ALA A 209 9.11 11.70 -21.94
C ALA A 209 9.87 11.75 -20.61
N PHE A 210 9.27 12.33 -19.56
CA PHE A 210 9.85 12.37 -18.23
C PHE A 210 9.99 10.97 -17.60
N PHE A 211 9.03 10.07 -17.81
CA PHE A 211 9.14 8.70 -17.29
C PHE A 211 10.14 7.84 -18.08
N ASN A 212 10.30 8.08 -19.38
CA ASN A 212 11.36 7.45 -20.16
C ASN A 212 12.74 7.90 -19.66
N ASP A 213 12.88 9.20 -19.42
CA ASP A 213 14.08 9.77 -18.81
C ASP A 213 14.33 9.19 -17.41
N LEU A 214 13.28 8.95 -16.60
CA LEU A 214 13.39 8.33 -15.28
C LEU A 214 13.93 6.90 -15.38
N LYS A 215 13.40 6.11 -16.31
CA LYS A 215 13.88 4.74 -16.58
C LYS A 215 15.35 4.76 -17.00
N GLN A 216 15.72 5.66 -17.93
CA GLN A 216 17.09 5.77 -18.39
C GLN A 216 18.04 6.21 -17.26
N MET A 217 17.63 7.15 -16.42
CA MET A 217 18.42 7.58 -15.25
C MET A 217 18.68 6.42 -14.28
N LEU A 218 17.69 5.57 -14.02
CA LEU A 218 17.87 4.38 -13.18
C LEU A 218 18.84 3.36 -13.79
N ILE A 219 18.81 3.17 -15.11
CA ILE A 219 19.77 2.31 -15.82
C ILE A 219 21.18 2.90 -15.72
N ASP A 220 21.33 4.20 -16.02
CA ASP A 220 22.60 4.92 -15.99
C ASP A 220 23.20 5.03 -14.58
N ALA A 221 22.39 4.84 -13.52
CA ALA A 221 22.86 4.86 -12.14
C ALA A 221 23.67 3.61 -11.73
N ALA A 222 23.59 2.52 -12.52
CA ALA A 222 24.22 1.25 -12.17
C ALA A 222 25.77 1.38 -12.06
N PRO A 223 26.40 0.91 -10.96
CA PRO A 223 27.83 1.16 -10.71
C PRO A 223 28.83 0.57 -11.71
N GLN A 224 28.42 -0.40 -12.53
CA GLN A 224 29.27 -1.11 -13.49
C GLN A 224 28.89 -0.84 -14.97
N ASN A 225 28.09 0.21 -15.27
CA ASN A 225 27.61 0.52 -16.62
C ASN A 225 27.11 -0.72 -17.38
N GLN A 226 26.33 -1.53 -16.68
CA GLN A 226 25.77 -2.78 -17.20
C GLN A 226 24.65 -2.43 -18.18
N SER A 227 24.54 -3.15 -19.29
CA SER A 227 23.44 -2.94 -20.24
C SER A 227 22.07 -3.27 -19.66
N ASN A 228 22.02 -4.10 -18.60
CA ASN A 228 20.78 -4.62 -18.03
C ASN A 228 20.89 -4.80 -16.50
N PRO A 229 20.90 -3.70 -15.72
CA PRO A 229 21.05 -3.76 -14.27
C PRO A 229 19.79 -4.28 -13.58
N ASN A 230 19.96 -5.01 -12.47
CA ASN A 230 18.87 -5.42 -11.60
C ASN A 230 18.44 -4.23 -10.72
N ILE A 231 17.34 -3.59 -11.11
CA ILE A 231 16.75 -2.44 -10.43
C ILE A 231 15.57 -2.90 -9.56
N VAL A 232 15.49 -2.44 -8.31
CA VAL A 232 14.38 -2.70 -7.39
C VAL A 232 13.82 -1.40 -6.79
N ILE A 233 12.55 -1.40 -6.40
CA ILE A 233 11.93 -0.31 -5.65
C ILE A 233 11.79 -0.74 -4.18
N LEU A 234 12.57 -0.11 -3.29
CA LEU A 234 12.52 -0.39 -1.85
C LEU A 234 11.37 0.39 -1.21
N THR A 235 10.41 -0.31 -0.61
CA THR A 235 9.24 0.28 0.08
C THR A 235 9.26 -0.02 1.58
N PRO A 236 8.77 0.91 2.42
CA PRO A 236 8.52 0.65 3.84
C PRO A 236 7.34 -0.32 4.08
N GLY A 237 6.56 -0.63 3.05
CA GLY A 237 5.44 -1.58 3.12
C GLY A 237 4.04 -0.95 3.15
N PRO A 238 3.00 -1.77 3.29
CA PRO A 238 1.60 -1.38 3.06
C PRO A 238 1.03 -0.32 4.00
N HIS A 239 1.60 -0.21 5.21
CA HIS A 239 1.16 0.77 6.20
C HIS A 239 1.66 2.20 5.92
N ASN A 240 2.49 2.39 4.88
CA ASN A 240 2.93 3.72 4.48
C ASN A 240 1.85 4.48 3.71
N GLU A 241 1.79 5.79 3.94
CA GLU A 241 0.82 6.71 3.32
C GLU A 241 0.82 6.73 1.80
N THR A 242 1.98 6.52 1.15
CA THR A 242 2.12 6.54 -0.32
C THR A 242 2.39 5.16 -0.90
N TYR A 243 2.02 4.09 -0.19
CA TYR A 243 2.23 2.72 -0.68
C TYR A 243 1.58 2.46 -2.04
N PHE A 244 0.40 3.05 -2.30
CA PHE A 244 -0.24 3.02 -3.62
C PHE A 244 0.74 3.44 -4.71
N GLU A 245 1.38 4.61 -4.58
CA GLU A 245 2.32 5.12 -5.57
C GLU A 245 3.52 4.19 -5.75
N HIS A 246 4.03 3.59 -4.68
CA HIS A 246 5.17 2.67 -4.77
C HIS A 246 4.80 1.44 -5.62
N SER A 247 3.65 0.84 -5.34
CA SER A 247 3.13 -0.30 -6.13
C SER A 247 2.81 0.08 -7.58
N TYR A 248 2.24 1.26 -7.78
CA TYR A 248 1.88 1.75 -9.11
C TYR A 248 3.13 2.00 -9.97
N LEU A 249 4.16 2.65 -9.42
CA LEU A 249 5.41 2.88 -10.12
C LEU A 249 6.18 1.59 -10.36
N ALA A 250 6.14 0.62 -9.44
CA ALA A 250 6.73 -0.70 -9.64
C ALA A 250 6.12 -1.41 -10.85
N SER A 251 4.79 -1.48 -10.92
CA SER A 251 4.07 -2.07 -12.06
C SER A 251 4.28 -1.26 -13.35
N PHE A 252 4.29 0.07 -13.28
CA PHE A 252 4.46 0.94 -14.44
C PHE A 252 5.88 0.91 -15.04
N LEU A 253 6.91 0.88 -14.20
CA LEU A 253 8.31 0.81 -14.64
C LEU A 253 8.77 -0.64 -14.91
N GLY A 254 8.02 -1.63 -14.40
CA GLY A 254 8.35 -3.04 -14.50
C GLY A 254 9.47 -3.48 -13.57
N TYR A 255 9.64 -2.85 -12.40
CA TYR A 255 10.66 -3.23 -11.41
C TYR A 255 10.03 -3.89 -10.19
N PRO A 256 10.70 -4.87 -9.55
CA PRO A 256 10.19 -5.50 -8.34
C PRO A 256 10.02 -4.49 -7.19
N LEU A 257 8.86 -4.55 -6.53
CA LEU A 257 8.61 -3.87 -5.27
C LEU A 257 9.09 -4.77 -4.13
N VAL A 258 10.04 -4.30 -3.32
CA VAL A 258 10.71 -5.09 -2.29
C VAL A 258 10.71 -4.34 -0.95
N MET A 259 10.65 -5.07 0.16
CA MET A 259 10.86 -4.51 1.50
C MET A 259 12.31 -4.73 1.96
N GLY A 260 12.73 -4.07 3.04
CA GLY A 260 14.07 -4.30 3.61
C GLY A 260 14.32 -5.78 3.95
N SER A 261 13.27 -6.48 4.40
CA SER A 261 13.29 -7.91 4.67
C SER A 261 13.44 -8.79 3.43
N ASP A 262 13.30 -8.29 2.20
CA ASP A 262 13.55 -9.03 0.96
C ASP A 262 15.02 -9.00 0.53
N LEU A 263 15.80 -8.10 1.13
CA LEU A 263 17.16 -7.82 0.74
C LEU A 263 18.14 -8.28 1.82
N VAL A 264 19.36 -8.63 1.41
CA VAL A 264 20.43 -9.01 2.32
C VAL A 264 21.78 -8.57 1.77
N VAL A 265 22.64 -8.07 2.66
CA VAL A 265 24.04 -7.80 2.33
C VAL A 265 24.88 -9.04 2.60
N ARG A 266 25.65 -9.47 1.60
CA ARG A 266 26.56 -10.62 1.72
C ARG A 266 27.76 -10.43 0.81
N ASN A 267 28.96 -10.68 1.32
CA ASN A 267 30.23 -10.57 0.58
C ASN A 267 30.38 -9.19 -0.12
N GLY A 268 30.07 -8.11 0.59
CA GLY A 268 30.19 -6.74 0.07
C GLY A 268 29.16 -6.35 -1.00
N LYS A 269 28.13 -7.16 -1.25
CA LYS A 269 27.11 -6.91 -2.28
C LYS A 269 25.70 -6.98 -1.70
N LEU A 270 24.77 -6.27 -2.34
CA LEU A 270 23.34 -6.34 -2.02
C LEU A 270 22.67 -7.42 -2.86
N TRP A 271 21.87 -8.26 -2.22
CA TRP A 271 21.18 -9.37 -2.86
C TRP A 271 19.68 -9.33 -2.57
N LEU A 272 18.88 -9.58 -3.60
CA LEU A 272 17.47 -9.93 -3.49
C LEU A 272 17.34 -11.42 -3.14
N LYS A 273 16.56 -11.72 -2.10
CA LYS A 273 16.18 -13.08 -1.74
C LYS A 273 15.05 -13.54 -2.66
N THR A 274 15.37 -14.46 -3.56
CA THR A 274 14.38 -15.11 -4.43
C THR A 274 14.17 -16.56 -4.01
N LEU A 275 13.11 -17.19 -4.51
CA LEU A 275 12.80 -18.60 -4.25
C LEU A 275 13.92 -19.58 -4.62
N LYS A 276 14.75 -19.25 -5.63
CA LYS A 276 15.80 -20.16 -6.13
C LYS A 276 17.20 -19.79 -5.66
N LYS A 277 17.54 -18.50 -5.65
CA LYS A 277 18.90 -18.05 -5.33
C LYS A 277 18.93 -16.58 -4.96
N LEU A 278 20.04 -16.17 -4.38
CA LEU A 278 20.33 -14.75 -4.24
C LEU A 278 20.62 -14.13 -5.61
N LYS A 279 19.95 -13.02 -5.93
CA LYS A 279 20.19 -12.24 -7.16
C LYS A 279 20.77 -10.88 -6.79
N GLN A 280 21.91 -10.54 -7.36
CA GLN A 280 22.57 -9.27 -7.04
C GLN A 280 21.70 -8.10 -7.47
N VAL A 281 21.53 -7.10 -6.60
CA VAL A 281 20.83 -5.85 -6.89
C VAL A 281 21.86 -4.78 -7.20
N ASP A 282 21.65 -4.04 -8.29
CA ASP A 282 22.59 -3.02 -8.77
C ASP A 282 22.12 -1.61 -8.45
N VAL A 283 20.80 -1.39 -8.47
CA VAL A 283 20.17 -0.09 -8.23
C VAL A 283 18.94 -0.23 -7.36
N VAL A 284 18.83 0.61 -6.33
CA VAL A 284 17.68 0.71 -5.44
C VAL A 284 17.03 2.08 -5.60
N LEU A 285 15.84 2.12 -6.19
CA LEU A 285 14.97 3.29 -6.07
C LEU A 285 14.31 3.26 -4.69
N ARG A 286 14.80 4.06 -3.75
CA ARG A 286 14.31 4.02 -2.37
C ARG A 286 13.07 4.87 -2.17
N ARG A 287 12.14 4.33 -1.39
CA ARG A 287 10.95 5.02 -0.84
C ARG A 287 10.95 5.05 0.69
N VAL A 288 12.11 4.78 1.28
CA VAL A 288 12.38 4.73 2.72
C VAL A 288 13.29 5.92 3.08
N ASP A 289 12.99 6.58 4.19
CA ASP A 289 13.74 7.74 4.68
C ASP A 289 15.16 7.35 5.14
N ASP A 290 16.09 8.30 5.08
CA ASP A 290 17.55 8.05 5.20
C ASP A 290 17.92 7.27 6.45
N ALA A 291 17.47 7.74 7.62
CA ALA A 291 17.84 7.14 8.91
C ALA A 291 17.42 5.66 9.01
N PHE A 292 16.38 5.26 8.30
CA PHE A 292 15.85 3.89 8.36
C PHE A 292 16.55 2.93 7.38
N MET A 293 17.45 3.41 6.51
CA MET A 293 18.01 2.61 5.42
C MET A 293 19.01 1.53 5.86
N ASP A 294 19.72 1.73 6.97
CA ASP A 294 20.70 0.78 7.49
C ASP A 294 20.69 0.74 9.03
N PRO A 295 20.15 -0.31 9.65
CA PRO A 295 20.12 -0.43 11.11
C PRO A 295 21.48 -0.70 11.75
N LEU A 296 22.53 -1.05 11.01
CA LEU A 296 23.87 -1.23 11.62
C LEU A 296 24.58 0.10 11.90
N GLU A 297 24.30 1.12 11.10
CA GLU A 297 25.05 2.37 11.12
C GLU A 297 24.22 3.63 11.37
N LEU A 298 22.91 3.57 11.10
CA LEU A 298 22.00 4.70 11.18
C LEU A 298 21.04 4.53 12.35
N ARG A 299 19.83 4.01 12.11
CA ARG A 299 18.80 3.83 13.13
C ARG A 299 18.66 2.35 13.48
N GLU A 300 19.17 1.98 14.66
CA GLU A 300 19.27 0.59 15.12
C GLU A 300 17.92 -0.13 15.21
N ASP A 301 16.84 0.54 15.58
CA ASP A 301 15.47 -0.02 15.70
C ASP A 301 14.71 -0.06 14.35
N SER A 302 15.38 0.20 13.23
CA SER A 302 14.76 0.16 11.91
C SER A 302 14.61 -1.27 11.38
N TYR A 303 13.38 -1.64 11.04
CA TYR A 303 13.05 -2.85 10.26
C TYR A 303 12.82 -2.56 8.77
N LEU A 304 12.96 -1.30 8.33
CA LEU A 304 12.59 -0.89 6.97
C LEU A 304 13.77 -1.00 5.98
N GLY A 305 14.99 -0.88 6.49
CA GLY A 305 16.23 -0.90 5.72
C GLY A 305 16.89 -2.26 5.65
N VAL A 306 18.17 -2.27 5.27
CA VAL A 306 18.97 -3.49 5.13
C VAL A 306 20.27 -3.29 5.90
N ALA A 307 20.54 -4.20 6.84
CA ALA A 307 21.76 -4.19 7.64
C ALA A 307 23.02 -4.24 6.74
N GLY A 308 23.88 -3.24 6.87
CA GLY A 308 25.15 -3.12 6.12
C GLY A 308 25.00 -2.52 4.73
N LEU A 309 23.83 -1.98 4.38
CA LEU A 309 23.60 -1.35 3.08
C LEU A 309 24.53 -0.16 2.83
N LEU A 310 24.79 0.65 3.86
CA LEU A 310 25.61 1.85 3.72
C LEU A 310 27.04 1.49 3.34
N GLU A 311 27.57 0.40 3.88
CA GLU A 311 28.88 -0.13 3.51
C GLU A 311 28.94 -0.56 2.03
N VAL A 312 27.91 -1.26 1.54
CA VAL A 312 27.83 -1.66 0.12
C VAL A 312 27.76 -0.43 -0.81
N VAL A 313 27.12 0.65 -0.35
CA VAL A 313 27.09 1.93 -1.05
C VAL A 313 28.47 2.58 -1.08
N ARG A 314 29.22 2.57 0.03
CA ARG A 314 30.61 3.08 0.09
C ARG A 314 31.54 2.35 -0.87
N GLU A 315 31.41 1.03 -0.94
CA GLU A 315 32.16 0.16 -1.85
C GLU A 315 31.70 0.26 -3.30
N GLN A 316 30.73 1.13 -3.60
CA GLN A 316 30.19 1.38 -4.93
C GLN A 316 29.69 0.10 -5.63
N GLN A 317 29.17 -0.85 -4.85
CA GLN A 317 28.62 -2.12 -5.39
C GLN A 317 27.12 -2.00 -5.68
N VAL A 318 26.44 -1.01 -5.10
CA VAL A 318 25.03 -0.70 -5.36
C VAL A 318 24.83 0.81 -5.43
N ALA A 319 23.93 1.28 -6.31
CA ALA A 319 23.48 2.66 -6.33
C ALA A 319 22.13 2.80 -5.62
N VAL A 320 22.01 3.77 -4.71
CA VAL A 320 20.73 4.11 -4.05
C VAL A 320 20.26 5.46 -4.57
N VAL A 321 19.03 5.50 -5.08
CA VAL A 321 18.42 6.66 -5.72
C VAL A 321 17.22 7.13 -4.88
N ASN A 322 17.25 8.31 -4.26
CA ASN A 322 18.39 9.22 -4.06
C ASN A 322 19.42 8.68 -3.05
N PRO A 323 20.67 9.18 -3.03
CA PRO A 323 21.68 8.73 -2.08
C PRO A 323 21.23 8.93 -0.63
N ILE A 324 21.70 8.03 0.25
CA ILE A 324 21.47 8.13 1.69
C ILE A 324 22.15 9.40 2.20
N GLY A 325 21.41 10.20 2.96
CA GLY A 325 21.84 11.50 3.48
C GLY A 325 21.32 12.70 2.68
N SER A 326 20.64 12.49 1.55
CA SER A 326 20.07 13.58 0.74
C SER A 326 18.97 14.37 1.47
N GLY A 327 18.31 13.78 2.47
CA GLY A 327 17.24 14.43 3.23
C GLY A 327 17.66 15.67 4.02
N ILE A 328 18.96 15.92 4.22
CA ILE A 328 19.45 17.19 4.80
C ILE A 328 19.05 18.41 3.96
N LEU A 329 18.80 18.25 2.66
CA LEU A 329 18.44 19.36 1.78
C LEU A 329 16.97 19.80 1.95
N ASP A 330 16.12 19.00 2.61
CA ASP A 330 14.75 19.40 2.99
C ASP A 330 14.72 20.39 4.18
N ASN A 331 15.90 20.75 4.70
CA ASN A 331 16.11 21.65 5.82
C ASN A 331 15.66 23.08 5.49
N SER A 332 14.60 23.52 6.19
CA SER A 332 14.06 24.88 6.00
C SER A 332 15.01 25.99 6.50
N GLY A 333 16.00 25.66 7.33
CA GLY A 333 17.06 26.57 7.74
C GLY A 333 18.03 26.98 6.62
N LEU A 334 18.07 26.25 5.50
CA LEU A 334 18.86 26.65 4.32
C LEU A 334 18.22 27.81 3.54
N ILE A 335 16.89 27.98 3.65
CA ILE A 335 16.10 28.90 2.83
C ILE A 335 16.62 30.33 2.86
N PRO A 336 16.93 30.95 4.02
CA PRO A 336 17.44 32.32 4.07
C PRO A 336 18.74 32.53 3.28
N PHE A 337 19.53 31.46 3.11
CA PHE A 337 20.86 31.50 2.50
C PHE A 337 20.84 31.14 1.00
N MET A 338 19.73 30.64 0.46
CA MET A 338 19.67 30.10 -0.92
C MET A 338 20.12 31.10 -2.01
N ASN A 339 19.80 32.39 -1.85
CA ASN A 339 20.28 33.42 -2.78
C ASN A 339 21.80 33.62 -2.71
N ALA A 340 22.39 33.59 -1.51
CA ALA A 340 23.83 33.71 -1.33
C ALA A 340 24.55 32.47 -1.89
N ILE A 341 23.99 31.28 -1.67
CA ILE A 341 24.50 30.02 -2.21
C ILE A 341 24.44 30.02 -3.75
N CYS A 342 23.33 30.48 -4.35
CA CYS A 342 23.20 30.61 -5.81
C CYS A 342 24.25 31.56 -6.39
N LYS A 343 24.45 32.73 -5.76
CA LYS A 343 25.51 33.67 -6.15
C LYS A 343 26.91 33.07 -5.98
N TYR A 344 27.15 32.24 -4.97
CA TYR A 344 28.44 31.59 -4.78
C TYR A 344 28.77 30.65 -5.94
N PHE A 345 27.87 29.71 -6.26
CA PHE A 345 28.10 28.68 -7.29
C PHE A 345 27.90 29.17 -8.72
N PHE A 346 26.84 29.92 -9.00
CA PHE A 346 26.44 30.30 -10.37
C PHE A 346 26.67 31.76 -10.72
N LYS A 347 27.01 32.62 -9.74
CA LYS A 347 27.18 34.07 -9.94
C LYS A 347 25.91 34.79 -10.44
N GLU A 348 24.74 34.20 -10.22
CA GLU A 348 23.43 34.73 -10.61
C GLU A 348 22.41 34.60 -9.45
N PRO A 349 21.30 35.36 -9.47
CA PRO A 349 20.22 35.19 -8.49
C PRO A 349 19.36 33.95 -8.77
N LEU A 350 18.54 33.56 -7.80
CA LEU A 350 17.52 32.53 -8.02
C LEU A 350 16.48 33.00 -9.04
N ILE A 351 16.16 32.15 -10.02
CA ILE A 351 15.10 32.42 -11.02
C ILE A 351 13.72 32.36 -10.36
N LEU A 352 13.49 31.32 -9.56
CA LEU A 352 12.25 31.17 -8.79
C LEU A 352 12.42 31.80 -7.40
N PRO A 353 11.53 32.73 -7.01
CA PRO A 353 11.54 33.30 -5.67
C PRO A 353 11.16 32.25 -4.62
N GLN A 354 11.56 32.51 -3.39
CA GLN A 354 11.27 31.66 -2.23
C GLN A 354 10.74 32.52 -1.08
N ILE A 355 9.89 31.94 -0.24
CA ILE A 355 9.24 32.61 0.88
C ILE A 355 10.27 33.29 1.78
N ALA A 356 10.04 34.57 2.13
CA ALA A 356 10.87 35.29 3.07
C ALA A 356 10.97 34.51 4.38
N SER A 357 12.21 34.21 4.79
CA SER A 357 12.48 33.30 5.89
C SER A 357 13.60 33.85 6.76
N TRP A 358 13.46 33.69 8.07
CA TRP A 358 14.39 34.15 9.10
C TRP A 358 14.81 32.94 9.93
N TRP A 359 16.10 32.58 9.88
CA TRP A 359 16.63 31.52 10.73
C TRP A 359 16.99 32.10 12.09
N CYS A 360 16.36 31.58 13.14
CA CYS A 360 16.46 32.14 14.48
C CYS A 360 17.85 31.95 15.11
N GLY A 361 18.75 31.16 14.50
CA GLY A 361 20.14 31.05 14.98
C GLY A 361 20.93 32.36 14.87
N GLN A 362 20.51 33.30 14.02
CA GLN A 362 21.11 34.62 13.95
C GLN A 362 20.36 35.61 14.87
N LYS A 363 21.10 36.39 15.65
CA LYS A 363 20.53 37.27 16.69
C LYS A 363 19.52 38.29 16.14
N LYS A 364 19.84 38.93 15.01
CA LYS A 364 18.96 39.94 14.39
C LYS A 364 17.64 39.31 13.93
N GLU A 365 17.73 38.14 13.30
CA GLU A 365 16.61 37.36 12.80
C GLU A 365 15.75 36.83 13.95
N PHE A 366 16.38 36.33 15.03
CA PHE A 366 15.70 35.95 16.27
C PHE A 366 14.88 37.10 16.86
N ASP A 367 15.48 38.28 17.03
CA ASP A 367 14.81 39.43 17.63
C ASP A 367 13.58 39.84 16.81
N TYR A 368 13.71 39.88 15.48
CA TYR A 368 12.58 40.12 14.57
C TYR A 368 11.48 39.07 14.74
N VAL A 369 11.82 37.78 14.83
CA VAL A 369 10.84 36.71 14.97
C VAL A 369 10.09 36.79 16.30
N ILE A 370 10.76 37.11 17.40
CA ILE A 370 10.12 37.23 18.72
C ILE A 370 9.20 38.46 18.78
N GLU A 371 9.59 39.57 18.14
CA GLU A 371 8.80 40.79 18.05
C GLU A 371 7.52 40.58 17.19
N HIS A 372 7.65 39.93 16.03
CA HIS A 372 6.58 39.76 15.05
C HIS A 372 5.93 38.36 15.04
N LEU A 373 6.12 37.57 16.10
CA LEU A 373 5.79 36.14 16.11
C LEU A 373 4.37 35.82 15.62
N LYS A 374 3.37 36.61 16.02
CA LYS A 374 1.96 36.39 15.70
C LYS A 374 1.65 36.41 14.20
N ASP A 375 2.45 37.12 13.41
CA ASP A 375 2.26 37.29 11.96
C ASP A 375 3.08 36.28 11.12
N LEU A 376 3.81 35.38 11.78
CA LEU A 376 4.76 34.46 11.15
C LEU A 376 4.30 33.00 11.21
N VAL A 377 4.82 32.19 10.30
CA VAL A 377 4.75 30.73 10.37
C VAL A 377 6.09 30.21 10.87
N VAL A 378 6.12 29.62 12.06
CA VAL A 378 7.35 29.05 12.64
C VAL A 378 7.44 27.56 12.36
N LYS A 379 8.63 27.10 12.00
CA LYS A 379 8.94 25.70 11.75
C LYS A 379 10.19 25.31 12.52
N ARG A 380 10.21 24.11 13.08
CA ARG A 380 11.48 23.45 13.40
C ARG A 380 12.19 23.10 12.09
N ILE A 381 13.49 23.34 12.01
CA ILE A 381 14.28 23.02 10.81
C ILE A 381 14.36 21.50 10.60
N ASP A 382 14.33 20.74 11.69
CA ASP A 382 14.33 19.29 11.72
C ASP A 382 12.90 18.72 11.73
N ARG A 383 12.64 17.80 10.80
CA ARG A 383 11.31 17.25 10.50
C ARG A 383 11.05 15.87 11.12
N SER A 384 11.81 15.45 12.14
CA SER A 384 11.59 14.12 12.77
C SER A 384 10.14 13.86 13.16
N ASN A 385 9.40 14.93 13.52
CA ASN A 385 7.96 14.90 13.72
C ASN A 385 7.25 15.74 12.67
N ARG A 386 6.17 15.18 12.13
CA ARG A 386 5.35 15.81 11.08
C ARG A 386 4.52 16.99 11.59
N GLU A 387 4.46 17.22 12.91
CA GLU A 387 3.60 18.22 13.57
C GLU A 387 4.29 19.52 14.01
N ASN A 388 5.49 19.84 13.49
CA ASN A 388 6.26 21.00 13.97
C ASN A 388 6.08 22.30 13.16
N ILE A 389 4.87 22.58 12.64
CA ILE A 389 4.56 23.83 11.92
C ILE A 389 3.53 24.63 12.72
N TYR A 390 3.97 25.78 13.23
CA TYR A 390 3.16 26.69 14.03
C TYR A 390 2.66 27.84 13.14
N PHE A 391 1.34 27.93 12.99
CA PHE A 391 0.68 29.07 12.38
C PHE A 391 0.29 30.03 13.49
N CYS A 392 1.19 30.95 13.82
CA CYS A 392 1.12 31.72 15.06
C CYS A 392 -0.13 32.60 15.18
N GLU A 393 -0.76 32.95 14.07
CA GLU A 393 -2.02 33.70 14.05
C GLU A 393 -3.20 32.96 14.72
N PHE A 394 -3.16 31.63 14.76
CA PHE A 394 -4.20 30.79 15.34
C PHE A 394 -3.88 30.32 16.76
N LEU A 395 -2.71 30.69 17.29
CA LEU A 395 -2.32 30.37 18.65
C LEU A 395 -2.89 31.41 19.61
N ASP A 396 -3.33 30.94 20.78
CA ASP A 396 -3.66 31.82 21.90
C ASP A 396 -2.39 32.36 22.57
N ASP A 397 -2.55 33.31 23.49
CA ASP A 397 -1.42 34.00 24.11
C ASP A 397 -0.54 33.06 24.96
N ASP A 398 -1.12 32.01 25.56
CA ASP A 398 -0.37 31.01 26.34
C ASP A 398 0.47 30.10 25.42
N ALA A 399 -0.11 29.62 24.33
CA ALA A 399 0.59 28.84 23.31
C ALA A 399 1.69 29.66 22.62
N LEU A 400 1.44 30.94 22.34
CA LEU A 400 2.47 31.86 21.81
C LEU A 400 3.61 32.04 22.80
N LYS A 401 3.32 32.21 24.09
CA LYS A 401 4.36 32.33 25.13
C LYS A 401 5.21 31.06 25.21
N LYS A 402 4.57 29.89 25.25
CA LYS A 402 5.28 28.59 25.22
C LYS A 402 6.18 28.46 24.01
N LEU A 403 5.69 28.82 22.82
CA LEU A 403 6.49 28.80 21.60
C LEU A 403 7.67 29.78 21.67
N LYS A 404 7.49 30.99 22.22
CA LYS A 404 8.60 31.93 22.46
C LYS A 404 9.67 31.35 23.36
N ASP A 405 9.27 30.75 24.48
CA ASP A 405 10.19 30.13 25.43
C ASP A 405 10.93 28.95 24.77
N GLU A 406 10.23 28.14 23.96
CA GLU A 406 10.82 27.04 23.20
C GLU A 406 11.86 27.52 22.16
N ILE A 407 11.55 28.58 21.40
CA ILE A 407 12.48 29.18 20.45
C ILE A 407 13.69 29.78 21.19
N ALA A 408 13.48 30.43 22.32
CA ALA A 408 14.57 31.05 23.10
C ALA A 408 15.55 30.01 23.68
N LEU A 409 15.08 28.80 24.00
CA LEU A 409 15.93 27.71 24.51
C LEU A 409 16.89 27.16 23.45
N ALA A 410 16.45 27.06 22.19
CA ALA A 410 17.26 26.47 21.12
C ALA A 410 17.00 27.18 19.77
N PRO A 411 17.39 28.46 19.63
CA PRO A 411 16.94 29.29 18.51
C PRO A 411 17.45 28.79 17.15
N TYR A 412 18.64 28.19 17.11
CA TYR A 412 19.20 27.58 15.90
C TYR A 412 18.36 26.43 15.32
N GLN A 413 17.41 25.86 16.08
CA GLN A 413 16.50 24.80 15.60
C GLN A 413 15.26 25.34 14.90
N PHE A 414 15.06 26.66 14.82
CA PHE A 414 13.84 27.27 14.31
C PHE A 414 14.09 28.18 13.12
N VAL A 415 13.14 28.18 12.20
CA VAL A 415 13.03 29.14 11.11
C VAL A 415 11.60 29.68 11.09
N ALA A 416 11.47 30.99 10.98
CA ALA A 416 10.19 31.65 10.76
C ALA A 416 10.06 32.03 9.29
N GLN A 417 8.84 32.01 8.77
CA GLN A 417 8.54 32.37 7.40
C GLN A 417 7.37 33.35 7.34
N GLU A 418 7.40 34.23 6.34
CA GLU A 418 6.30 35.13 6.05
C GLU A 418 5.05 34.33 5.68
N LYS A 419 3.90 34.80 6.15
CA LYS A 419 2.61 34.23 5.77
C LYS A 419 2.26 34.65 4.34
N ILE A 420 2.38 33.73 3.39
CA ILE A 420 1.91 33.95 2.02
C ILE A 420 0.49 33.40 1.82
N SER A 421 -0.39 34.24 1.28
CA SER A 421 -1.69 33.82 0.78
C SER A 421 -1.54 33.33 -0.67
N PHE A 422 -1.57 32.01 -0.88
CA PHE A 422 -1.45 31.42 -2.20
C PHE A 422 -2.66 31.70 -3.10
N SER A 423 -2.51 31.51 -4.42
CA SER A 423 -3.61 31.66 -5.38
C SER A 423 -4.75 30.67 -5.14
N THR A 424 -5.93 31.05 -5.62
CA THR A 424 -7.08 30.15 -5.74
C THR A 424 -7.26 29.65 -7.18
N ALA A 425 -7.79 28.44 -7.34
CA ALA A 425 -8.25 27.92 -8.62
C ALA A 425 -9.64 27.27 -8.47
N PRO A 426 -10.38 27.06 -9.58
CA PRO A 426 -11.73 26.53 -9.49
C PRO A 426 -11.77 25.08 -9.07
N ASN A 427 -12.59 24.77 -8.08
CA ASN A 427 -12.84 23.41 -7.62
C ASN A 427 -14.33 23.09 -7.74
N PHE A 428 -14.66 21.98 -8.39
CA PHE A 428 -16.05 21.56 -8.56
C PHE A 428 -16.54 20.77 -7.35
N VAL A 429 -17.56 21.28 -6.66
CA VAL A 429 -18.05 20.75 -5.40
C VAL A 429 -19.57 20.92 -5.36
N LYS A 430 -20.30 19.82 -5.12
CA LYS A 430 -21.78 19.82 -4.96
C LYS A 430 -22.51 20.62 -6.06
N GLY A 431 -22.06 20.48 -7.31
CA GLY A 431 -22.70 21.10 -8.47
C GLY A 431 -22.30 22.55 -8.74
N LYS A 432 -21.33 23.12 -8.01
CA LYS A 432 -20.86 24.49 -8.19
C LYS A 432 -19.34 24.56 -8.26
N LEU A 433 -18.81 25.61 -8.88
CA LEU A 433 -17.40 25.94 -8.78
C LEU A 433 -17.18 26.84 -7.56
N GLU A 434 -16.12 26.55 -6.79
CA GLU A 434 -15.67 27.38 -5.67
C GLU A 434 -14.16 27.67 -5.80
N PRO A 435 -13.71 28.89 -5.48
CA PRO A 435 -12.28 29.19 -5.45
C PRO A 435 -11.64 28.51 -4.24
N ARG A 436 -10.56 27.76 -4.47
CA ARG A 436 -9.82 27.07 -3.39
C ARG A 436 -8.33 27.24 -3.54
N LYS A 437 -7.62 27.38 -2.42
CA LYS A 437 -6.16 27.56 -2.39
C LYS A 437 -5.45 26.36 -3.02
N VAL A 438 -4.47 26.63 -3.87
CA VAL A 438 -3.76 25.61 -4.66
C VAL A 438 -2.27 25.61 -4.38
N SER A 439 -1.67 24.42 -4.36
CA SER A 439 -0.23 24.21 -4.42
C SER A 439 0.08 23.09 -5.41
N CYS A 440 1.19 23.22 -6.14
CA CYS A 440 1.57 22.34 -7.22
C CYS A 440 2.92 21.71 -6.90
N ARG A 441 3.00 20.38 -6.83
CA ARG A 441 4.26 19.66 -6.72
C ARG A 441 4.74 19.26 -8.10
N THR A 442 5.96 19.62 -8.44
CA THR A 442 6.60 19.24 -9.71
C THR A 442 7.85 18.41 -9.44
N PHE A 443 8.36 17.74 -10.46
CA PHE A 443 9.46 16.78 -10.35
C PHE A 443 10.52 17.06 -11.40
N ALA A 444 11.78 16.89 -11.02
CA ALA A 444 12.93 16.95 -11.89
C ALA A 444 13.81 15.70 -11.67
N ILE A 445 14.38 15.18 -12.73
CA ILE A 445 15.29 14.04 -12.71
C ILE A 445 16.61 14.38 -13.39
N ALA A 446 17.69 13.87 -12.85
CA ALA A 446 19.02 14.14 -13.38
C ALA A 446 19.22 13.52 -14.76
N LYS A 447 19.94 14.26 -15.59
CA LYS A 447 20.53 13.83 -16.87
C LYS A 447 22.02 14.14 -16.83
N LYS A 448 22.78 13.58 -17.78
CA LYS A 448 24.22 13.86 -17.91
C LYS A 448 24.52 15.38 -17.94
N ASP A 449 23.73 16.14 -18.70
CA ASP A 449 23.96 17.57 -18.92
C ASP A 449 22.97 18.51 -18.19
N GLY A 450 22.23 18.02 -17.20
CA GLY A 450 21.26 18.86 -16.45
C GLY A 450 20.14 18.08 -15.79
N TYR A 451 18.93 18.62 -15.84
CA TYR A 451 17.72 17.98 -15.30
C TYR A 451 16.59 17.99 -16.33
N SER A 452 15.82 16.91 -16.39
CA SER A 452 14.53 16.84 -17.11
C SER A 452 13.40 17.12 -16.12
N VAL A 453 12.48 18.03 -16.47
CA VAL A 453 11.37 18.42 -15.60
C VAL A 453 10.08 17.81 -16.12
N MET A 454 9.28 17.23 -15.24
CA MET A 454 7.97 16.69 -15.60
C MET A 454 7.05 17.82 -16.05
N PRO A 455 6.49 17.80 -17.27
CA PRO A 455 5.50 18.80 -17.68
C PRO A 455 4.22 18.60 -16.84
N GLY A 456 4.00 19.50 -15.89
CA GLY A 456 2.94 19.40 -14.88
C GLY A 456 3.44 18.77 -13.58
N GLY A 457 2.59 17.95 -12.95
CA GLY A 457 2.89 17.34 -11.66
C GLY A 457 1.64 17.05 -10.85
N LEU A 458 1.79 17.01 -9.53
CA LEU A 458 0.69 16.75 -8.59
C LEU A 458 0.15 18.07 -8.05
N VAL A 459 -1.12 18.39 -8.33
CA VAL A 459 -1.78 19.58 -7.78
C VAL A 459 -2.64 19.19 -6.59
N ARG A 460 -2.50 19.95 -5.50
CA ARG A 460 -3.29 19.77 -4.28
C ARG A 460 -4.06 21.04 -3.97
N VAL A 461 -5.27 20.82 -3.46
CA VAL A 461 -6.23 21.89 -3.17
C VAL A 461 -6.76 21.73 -1.75
N ALA A 462 -6.98 22.85 -1.07
CA ALA A 462 -7.54 22.87 0.27
C ALA A 462 -8.91 22.14 0.32
N ALA A 463 -9.14 21.40 1.40
CA ALA A 463 -10.37 20.61 1.60
C ALA A 463 -11.62 21.49 1.78
N ASP A 464 -11.44 22.73 2.23
CA ASP A 464 -12.50 23.70 2.55
C ASP A 464 -12.10 25.09 2.02
N ARG A 465 -13.08 25.87 1.55
CA ARG A 465 -12.94 27.26 1.06
C ARG A 465 -12.28 28.17 2.10
N LYS A 466 -12.54 27.98 3.40
CA LYS A 466 -12.00 28.83 4.48
C LYS A 466 -10.65 28.36 5.02
N LYS A 467 -10.22 27.13 4.71
CA LYS A 467 -8.96 26.58 5.22
C LYS A 467 -7.78 27.05 4.37
N ILE A 468 -6.73 27.49 5.04
CA ILE A 468 -5.45 27.85 4.41
C ILE A 468 -4.65 26.57 4.04
N PHE A 469 -4.95 25.45 4.69
CA PHE A 469 -4.11 24.25 4.64
C PHE A 469 -4.35 23.37 3.41
N VAL A 470 -3.26 23.04 2.72
CA VAL A 470 -3.23 22.05 1.64
C VAL A 470 -2.37 20.87 2.09
N SER A 471 -3.02 19.79 2.57
CA SER A 471 -2.34 18.56 2.97
C SER A 471 -3.25 17.34 2.80
N ASN A 472 -2.70 16.23 2.31
CA ASN A 472 -3.43 14.97 2.13
C ASN A 472 -3.85 14.36 3.49
N GLN A 473 -3.01 14.52 4.52
CA GLN A 473 -3.31 14.11 5.89
C GLN A 473 -4.54 14.86 6.46
N ARG A 474 -4.93 16.00 5.88
CA ARG A 474 -6.12 16.78 6.26
C ARG A 474 -7.22 16.75 5.20
N GLY A 475 -7.18 15.79 4.28
CA GLY A 475 -8.23 15.56 3.28
C GLY A 475 -8.19 16.48 2.05
N GLY A 476 -7.01 16.96 1.66
CA GLY A 476 -6.82 17.72 0.42
C GLY A 476 -7.29 16.95 -0.82
N ILE A 477 -7.88 17.66 -1.79
CA ILE A 477 -8.33 17.11 -3.08
C ILE A 477 -7.23 17.36 -4.12
N SER A 478 -7.05 16.42 -5.04
CA SER A 478 -6.09 16.52 -6.13
C SER A 478 -6.72 17.06 -7.42
N LYS A 479 -5.89 17.68 -8.26
CA LYS A 479 -6.23 18.02 -9.65
C LYS A 479 -5.20 17.44 -10.61
N ASP A 480 -5.59 17.19 -11.85
CA ASP A 480 -4.62 17.00 -12.93
C ASP A 480 -3.98 18.35 -13.29
N PHE A 481 -2.69 18.34 -13.64
CA PHE A 481 -1.90 19.54 -13.92
C PHE A 481 -1.54 19.62 -15.40
N TRP A 482 -2.23 20.50 -16.12
CA TRP A 482 -2.07 20.68 -17.56
C TRP A 482 -1.09 21.80 -17.88
N ILE A 483 -0.08 21.46 -18.68
CA ILE A 483 0.73 22.43 -19.41
C ILE A 483 0.15 22.50 -20.82
N VAL A 484 -0.52 23.61 -21.14
CA VAL A 484 -1.22 23.80 -22.41
C VAL A 484 -0.31 24.49 -23.42
N SER A 485 -0.38 24.05 -24.67
CA SER A 485 0.42 24.51 -25.80
C SER A 485 -0.46 25.07 -26.92
N ASP A 486 0.08 26.00 -27.71
CA ASP A 486 -0.54 26.42 -28.97
C ASP A 486 -0.27 25.41 -30.11
N ALA A 487 0.78 24.59 -29.99
CA ALA A 487 1.13 23.59 -30.98
C ALA A 487 0.35 22.29 -30.77
N VAL A 488 -0.10 21.68 -31.88
CA VAL A 488 -0.76 20.37 -31.85
C VAL A 488 0.15 19.36 -31.17
N GLN A 489 -0.30 18.86 -30.02
CA GLN A 489 0.37 17.75 -29.35
C GLN A 489 -0.14 16.46 -29.98
N ASN A 490 0.75 15.52 -30.30
CA ASN A 490 0.31 14.21 -30.74
C ASN A 490 -0.53 13.59 -29.61
N PRO A 491 -1.80 13.20 -29.89
CA PRO A 491 -2.58 12.45 -28.92
C PRO A 491 -1.80 11.19 -28.54
N LEU A 492 -2.01 10.69 -27.31
CA LEU A 492 -1.40 9.46 -26.78
C LEU A 492 -1.41 8.34 -27.84
N ARG A 493 -0.35 8.23 -28.65
CA ARG A 493 -0.21 7.13 -29.59
C ARG A 493 0.15 5.92 -28.77
N ASN A 494 -0.59 4.83 -29.01
CA ASN A 494 -0.43 3.54 -28.35
C ASN A 494 1.05 3.22 -28.13
N TYR A 495 1.35 2.93 -26.87
CA TYR A 495 2.60 2.45 -26.31
C TYR A 495 3.40 1.60 -27.31
N ALA A 496 4.41 2.19 -27.93
CA ALA A 496 5.53 1.44 -28.49
C ALA A 496 6.69 1.63 -27.52
N TRP A 497 6.76 0.79 -26.48
CA TRP A 497 7.97 0.65 -25.70
C TRP A 497 8.99 -0.05 -26.60
N ASP A 498 9.96 0.70 -27.10
CA ASP A 498 11.08 0.10 -27.81
C ASP A 498 11.86 -0.77 -26.80
N SER A 499 11.83 -2.07 -27.05
CA SER A 499 12.24 -3.14 -26.15
C SER A 499 13.76 -3.35 -26.20
N SER A 500 14.53 -2.46 -25.59
CA SER A 500 15.99 -2.63 -25.49
C SER A 500 16.48 -3.15 -24.13
N SER A 501 15.60 -3.28 -23.13
CA SER A 501 15.93 -3.88 -21.83
C SER A 501 15.08 -5.11 -21.56
N ASN A 502 15.72 -6.28 -21.57
CA ASN A 502 15.11 -7.51 -21.04
C ASN A 502 15.11 -7.40 -19.51
N ASN A 503 13.95 -7.26 -18.88
CA ASN A 503 13.87 -7.45 -17.44
C ASN A 503 14.37 -8.86 -17.10
N THR A 504 15.51 -8.93 -16.43
CA THR A 504 16.16 -10.18 -16.02
C THR A 504 15.37 -10.90 -14.92
N ILE A 505 14.43 -10.23 -14.24
CA ILE A 505 13.56 -10.73 -13.17
C ILE A 505 12.15 -10.95 -13.74
N SER A 506 11.89 -12.12 -14.31
CA SER A 506 10.62 -12.40 -15.00
C SER A 506 10.09 -13.83 -14.82
N ASP A 507 10.76 -14.63 -14.00
CA ASP A 507 10.45 -16.05 -13.80
C ASP A 507 10.07 -16.34 -12.34
N ILE A 508 9.40 -17.47 -12.07
CA ILE A 508 9.07 -17.92 -10.70
C ILE A 508 10.32 -18.03 -9.83
N ASN A 509 11.45 -18.35 -10.44
CA ASN A 509 12.76 -18.39 -9.81
C ASN A 509 13.19 -17.04 -9.23
N ASP A 510 12.70 -15.93 -9.77
CA ASP A 510 13.07 -14.57 -9.39
C ASP A 510 12.02 -13.89 -8.48
N LEU A 511 10.96 -14.62 -8.10
CA LEU A 511 9.96 -14.12 -7.16
C LEU A 511 10.59 -13.87 -5.79
N SER A 512 10.32 -12.69 -5.21
CA SER A 512 10.83 -12.37 -3.87
C SER A 512 10.22 -13.30 -2.81
N SER A 513 10.98 -13.62 -1.78
CA SER A 513 10.50 -14.47 -0.67
C SER A 513 9.26 -13.88 0.02
N ASN A 514 9.18 -12.56 0.22
CA ASN A 514 8.01 -11.94 0.84
C ASN A 514 6.77 -11.99 -0.08
N THR A 515 6.93 -11.77 -1.39
CA THR A 515 5.81 -11.92 -2.34
C THR A 515 5.30 -13.38 -2.33
N ALA A 516 6.23 -14.33 -2.34
CA ALA A 516 5.92 -15.75 -2.25
C ALA A 516 5.17 -16.13 -0.95
N GLU A 517 5.67 -15.65 0.18
CA GLU A 517 5.08 -15.87 1.50
C GLU A 517 3.67 -15.29 1.59
N ASN A 518 3.48 -14.04 1.16
CA ASN A 518 2.16 -13.41 1.18
C ASN A 518 1.18 -14.11 0.25
N LEU A 519 1.62 -14.68 -0.89
CA LEU A 519 0.73 -15.45 -1.78
C LEU A 519 0.26 -16.73 -1.09
N PHE A 520 1.19 -17.45 -0.47
CA PHE A 520 0.91 -18.65 0.30
C PHE A 520 -0.08 -18.38 1.45
N TRP A 521 0.21 -17.37 2.27
CA TRP A 521 -0.67 -17.00 3.38
C TRP A 521 -2.01 -16.42 2.92
N SER A 522 -2.05 -15.65 1.83
CA SER A 522 -3.32 -15.19 1.24
C SER A 522 -4.21 -16.38 0.86
N GLY A 523 -3.64 -17.43 0.26
CA GLY A 523 -4.34 -18.67 -0.04
C GLY A 523 -4.87 -19.35 1.22
N ARG A 524 -4.05 -19.48 2.26
CA ARG A 524 -4.47 -20.05 3.55
C ARG A 524 -5.61 -19.26 4.19
N TYR A 525 -5.46 -17.95 4.36
CA TYR A 525 -6.47 -17.13 5.02
C TYR A 525 -7.79 -17.13 4.23
N LEU A 526 -7.72 -17.07 2.90
CA LEU A 526 -8.91 -17.15 2.06
C LEU A 526 -9.62 -18.50 2.19
N GLY A 527 -8.85 -19.60 2.19
CA GLY A 527 -9.36 -20.95 2.44
C GLY A 527 -10.04 -21.07 3.81
N ARG A 528 -9.38 -20.60 4.86
CA ARG A 528 -9.90 -20.59 6.23
C ARG A 528 -11.17 -19.78 6.36
N SER A 529 -11.20 -18.57 5.79
CA SER A 529 -12.37 -17.70 5.79
C SER A 529 -13.56 -18.37 5.10
N LEU A 530 -13.34 -18.97 3.92
CA LEU A 530 -14.41 -19.62 3.18
C LEU A 530 -14.97 -20.84 3.91
N VAL A 531 -14.11 -21.71 4.44
CA VAL A 531 -14.52 -22.92 5.16
C VAL A 531 -15.26 -22.56 6.44
N THR A 532 -14.75 -21.59 7.20
CA THR A 532 -15.37 -21.08 8.44
C THR A 532 -16.72 -20.46 8.15
N ALA A 533 -16.83 -19.55 7.17
CA ALA A 533 -18.08 -18.90 6.82
C ALA A 533 -19.15 -19.90 6.37
N ARG A 534 -18.79 -20.89 5.54
CA ARG A 534 -19.70 -21.97 5.13
C ARG A 534 -20.18 -22.80 6.31
N TYR A 535 -19.27 -23.15 7.23
CA TYR A 535 -19.62 -23.94 8.40
C TYR A 535 -20.57 -23.19 9.34
N LEU A 536 -20.23 -21.94 9.69
CA LEU A 536 -21.09 -21.08 10.52
C LEU A 536 -22.48 -20.89 9.90
N ARG A 537 -22.58 -20.73 8.57
CA ARG A 537 -23.86 -20.64 7.88
C ARG A 537 -24.70 -21.91 8.03
N VAL A 538 -24.10 -23.11 7.92
CA VAL A 538 -24.80 -24.38 8.13
C VAL A 538 -25.32 -24.49 9.57
N VAL A 539 -24.49 -24.16 10.56
CA VAL A 539 -24.92 -24.18 11.97
C VAL A 539 -26.05 -23.18 12.23
N LEU A 540 -25.96 -21.96 11.71
CA LEU A 540 -27.01 -20.95 11.84
C LEU A 540 -28.32 -21.36 11.15
N ASN A 541 -28.24 -22.00 9.98
CA ASN A 541 -29.43 -22.56 9.31
C ASN A 541 -30.08 -23.64 10.16
N ARG A 542 -29.28 -24.52 10.78
CA ARG A 542 -29.78 -25.57 11.68
C ARG A 542 -30.43 -24.98 12.94
N MET A 543 -29.81 -23.98 13.55
CA MET A 543 -30.39 -23.23 14.68
C MET A 543 -31.73 -22.57 14.32
N ASN A 544 -31.87 -22.08 13.08
CA ASN A 544 -33.11 -21.47 12.63
C ASN A 544 -34.23 -22.50 12.40
N GLN A 545 -33.88 -23.72 11.98
CA GLN A 545 -34.81 -24.82 11.81
C GLN A 545 -35.33 -25.35 13.16
N GLU A 546 -34.48 -25.52 14.16
CA GLU A 546 -34.88 -26.00 15.51
C GLU A 546 -35.90 -25.05 16.17
N LYS A 547 -35.81 -23.73 15.94
CA LYS A 547 -36.84 -22.78 16.41
C LYS A 547 -38.25 -23.09 15.88
N SER A 548 -38.34 -23.84 14.78
CA SER A 548 -39.59 -24.22 14.13
C SER A 548 -40.00 -25.68 14.45
N THR A 549 -39.10 -26.50 15.01
CA THR A 549 -39.35 -27.92 15.34
C THR A 549 -38.75 -28.32 16.69
N THR A 550 -39.57 -28.73 17.64
CA THR A 550 -39.15 -29.19 18.99
C THR A 550 -38.89 -30.69 19.06
N ARG A 551 -37.92 -31.22 18.30
CA ARG A 551 -37.47 -32.63 18.43
C ARG A 551 -36.21 -32.71 19.28
N LYS A 552 -36.12 -33.73 20.16
CA LYS A 552 -34.94 -33.94 21.03
C LYS A 552 -33.65 -34.16 20.21
N SER A 553 -33.72 -34.90 19.10
CA SER A 553 -32.58 -35.14 18.21
C SER A 553 -31.99 -33.87 17.60
N ASP A 554 -32.83 -32.85 17.31
CA ASP A 554 -32.37 -31.57 16.76
C ASP A 554 -31.45 -30.84 17.75
N SER A 555 -31.69 -31.00 19.05
CA SER A 555 -30.93 -30.37 20.14
C SER A 555 -29.56 -31.03 20.34
N ASP A 556 -29.52 -32.37 20.34
CA ASP A 556 -28.27 -33.13 20.49
C ASP A 556 -27.34 -32.88 19.29
N THR A 557 -27.87 -32.87 18.07
CA THR A 557 -27.11 -32.53 16.85
C THR A 557 -26.54 -31.11 16.92
N LEU A 558 -27.30 -30.13 17.41
CA LEU A 558 -26.82 -28.75 17.51
C LEU A 558 -25.69 -28.58 18.52
N ILE A 559 -25.74 -29.27 19.66
CA ILE A 559 -24.63 -29.28 20.63
C ILE A 559 -23.35 -29.79 19.96
N LEU A 560 -23.43 -30.90 19.21
CA LEU A 560 -22.28 -31.44 18.47
C LEU A 560 -21.74 -30.45 17.43
N LEU A 561 -22.64 -29.80 16.68
CA LEU A 561 -22.28 -28.77 15.70
C LEU A 561 -21.69 -27.50 16.34
N PHE A 562 -22.04 -27.18 17.58
CA PHE A 562 -21.41 -26.10 18.32
C PHE A 562 -20.01 -26.48 18.78
N GLN A 563 -19.86 -27.67 19.36
CA GLN A 563 -18.56 -28.17 19.81
C GLN A 563 -17.54 -28.25 18.66
N SER A 564 -17.97 -28.76 17.51
CA SER A 564 -17.14 -28.84 16.31
C SER A 564 -16.67 -27.48 15.77
N ILE A 565 -17.44 -26.39 15.95
CA ILE A 565 -16.97 -25.03 15.61
C ILE A 565 -15.63 -24.75 16.31
N THR A 566 -15.53 -25.11 17.58
CA THR A 566 -14.34 -24.85 18.40
C THR A 566 -13.13 -25.61 17.87
N ASN A 567 -13.31 -26.89 17.52
CA ASN A 567 -12.23 -27.72 16.98
C ASN A 567 -11.77 -27.20 15.61
N ILE A 568 -12.72 -26.97 14.70
CA ILE A 568 -12.45 -26.53 13.32
C ILE A 568 -11.75 -25.15 13.29
N THR A 569 -12.10 -24.25 14.20
CA THR A 569 -11.51 -22.91 14.28
C THR A 569 -10.34 -22.80 15.28
N SER A 570 -10.08 -23.86 16.06
CA SER A 570 -9.12 -23.87 17.17
C SER A 570 -9.35 -22.77 18.22
N THR A 571 -10.60 -22.34 18.42
CA THR A 571 -10.96 -21.19 19.27
C THR A 571 -11.27 -21.60 20.72
N PHE A 572 -10.42 -22.45 21.29
CA PHE A 572 -10.59 -22.98 22.64
C PHE A 572 -10.61 -21.86 23.72
N PRO A 573 -11.38 -22.02 24.82
CA PRO A 573 -12.22 -23.18 25.12
C PRO A 573 -13.51 -23.24 24.27
N GLY A 574 -13.98 -22.17 23.62
CA GLY A 574 -15.16 -22.19 22.73
C GLY A 574 -16.39 -22.97 23.28
N PHE A 575 -17.09 -23.74 22.47
CA PHE A 575 -18.20 -24.58 22.95
C PHE A 575 -17.78 -25.82 23.77
N VAL A 576 -16.50 -25.95 24.13
CA VAL A 576 -15.97 -27.04 24.97
C VAL A 576 -15.27 -26.48 26.23
N GLY A 577 -14.85 -27.37 27.13
CA GLY A 577 -14.10 -27.01 28.33
C GLY A 577 -14.86 -26.12 29.33
N GLU A 578 -14.11 -25.32 30.10
CA GLU A 578 -14.66 -24.50 31.18
C GLU A 578 -15.65 -23.44 30.65
N GLY A 579 -16.82 -23.32 31.27
CA GLY A 579 -17.87 -22.37 30.85
C GLY A 579 -18.60 -22.75 29.55
N ALA A 580 -18.44 -23.97 29.03
CA ALA A 580 -19.18 -24.44 27.85
C ALA A 580 -20.70 -24.44 28.07
N GLU A 581 -21.17 -24.87 29.24
CA GLU A 581 -22.61 -24.92 29.55
C GLU A 581 -23.31 -23.55 29.41
N ALA A 582 -22.64 -22.47 29.87
CA ALA A 582 -23.17 -21.12 29.73
C ALA A 582 -23.23 -20.67 28.27
N ARG A 583 -22.23 -21.05 27.45
CA ARG A 583 -22.17 -20.72 26.03
C ARG A 583 -23.16 -21.55 25.20
N LEU A 584 -23.43 -22.79 25.58
CA LEU A 584 -24.49 -23.61 24.96
C LEU A 584 -25.90 -23.08 25.27
N LYS A 585 -26.09 -22.35 26.39
CA LYS A 585 -27.34 -21.62 26.67
C LYS A 585 -27.51 -20.37 25.82
N GLU A 586 -26.41 -19.70 25.46
CA GLU A 586 -26.40 -18.50 24.60
C GLU A 586 -25.48 -18.64 23.35
N PRO A 587 -25.74 -19.61 22.46
CA PRO A 587 -24.79 -19.98 21.40
C PRO A 587 -24.60 -18.87 20.36
N LEU A 588 -25.60 -18.02 20.17
CA LEU A 588 -25.52 -16.89 19.25
C LEU A 588 -24.46 -15.86 19.67
N LYS A 589 -24.24 -15.67 20.98
CA LYS A 589 -23.25 -14.73 21.50
C LYS A 589 -21.82 -15.19 21.20
N GLU A 590 -21.58 -16.49 21.36
CA GLU A 590 -20.30 -17.13 21.04
C GLU A 590 -20.03 -17.11 19.52
N ILE A 591 -21.02 -17.45 18.70
CA ILE A 591 -20.91 -17.35 17.23
C ILE A 591 -20.64 -15.89 16.79
N LEU A 592 -21.28 -14.91 17.42
CA LEU A 592 -21.06 -13.51 17.12
C LEU A 592 -19.63 -13.06 17.47
N SER A 593 -19.07 -13.53 18.59
CA SER A 593 -17.66 -13.31 18.94
C SER A 593 -16.75 -13.88 17.84
N LEU A 594 -17.00 -15.10 17.36
CA LEU A 594 -16.23 -15.71 16.26
C LEU A 594 -16.32 -14.93 14.94
N ILE A 595 -17.44 -14.26 14.68
CA ILE A 595 -17.60 -13.47 13.46
C ILE A 595 -16.99 -12.06 13.60
N LYS A 596 -16.94 -11.46 14.79
CA LYS A 596 -16.59 -10.03 14.98
C LYS A 596 -15.26 -9.75 15.66
N ASP A 597 -14.75 -10.66 16.49
CA ASP A 597 -13.59 -10.39 17.34
C ASP A 597 -12.27 -10.57 16.57
N GLU A 598 -11.64 -9.46 16.19
CA GLU A 598 -10.37 -9.45 15.45
C GLU A 598 -9.17 -9.88 16.31
N THR A 599 -9.29 -9.85 17.65
CA THR A 599 -8.22 -10.22 18.58
C THR A 599 -8.22 -11.70 18.93
N ARG A 600 -9.35 -12.38 18.72
CA ARG A 600 -9.50 -13.81 18.96
C ARG A 600 -8.87 -14.62 17.83
N VAL A 601 -7.74 -15.27 18.11
CA VAL A 601 -7.06 -16.17 17.15
C VAL A 601 -8.02 -17.27 16.67
N GLY A 602 -8.05 -17.49 15.35
CA GLY A 602 -8.92 -18.49 14.73
C GLY A 602 -10.34 -18.01 14.43
N SER A 603 -10.73 -16.82 14.90
CA SER A 603 -12.01 -16.20 14.53
C SER A 603 -12.04 -15.86 13.03
N LEU A 604 -13.26 -15.74 12.48
CA LEU A 604 -13.45 -15.29 11.10
C LEU A 604 -12.96 -13.85 10.94
N ALA A 605 -13.19 -12.96 11.92
CA ALA A 605 -12.71 -11.59 11.88
C ALA A 605 -11.18 -11.49 11.83
N GLN A 606 -10.49 -12.22 12.70
CA GLN A 606 -9.03 -12.27 12.74
C GLN A 606 -8.45 -12.83 11.43
N THR A 607 -9.09 -13.88 10.88
CA THR A 607 -8.68 -14.47 9.60
C THR A 607 -8.89 -13.48 8.45
N MET A 608 -10.03 -12.79 8.40
CA MET A 608 -10.31 -11.76 7.39
C MET A 608 -9.35 -10.58 7.49
N ASN A 609 -8.99 -10.14 8.69
CA ASN A 609 -7.98 -9.10 8.88
C ASN A 609 -6.59 -9.57 8.38
N SER A 610 -6.22 -10.81 8.66
CA SER A 610 -4.96 -11.39 8.17
C SER A 610 -4.93 -11.54 6.65
N PHE A 611 -6.05 -11.97 6.05
CA PHE A 611 -6.25 -11.98 4.61
C PHE A 611 -6.11 -10.57 4.02
N ASN A 612 -6.70 -9.55 4.64
CA ASN A 612 -6.58 -8.17 4.19
C ASN A 612 -5.11 -7.72 4.19
N ASN A 613 -4.36 -7.98 5.26
CA ASN A 613 -2.95 -7.57 5.36
C ASN A 613 -2.07 -8.27 4.31
N ALA A 614 -2.22 -9.59 4.15
CA ALA A 614 -1.48 -10.36 3.14
C ALA A 614 -1.83 -9.89 1.71
N TYR A 615 -3.11 -9.63 1.46
CA TYR A 615 -3.58 -9.13 0.17
C TYR A 615 -3.06 -7.73 -0.13
N TYR A 616 -3.16 -6.78 0.81
CA TYR A 616 -2.64 -5.41 0.60
C TYR A 616 -1.14 -5.40 0.30
N SER A 617 -0.37 -6.32 0.88
CA SER A 617 1.07 -6.48 0.61
C SER A 617 1.38 -6.82 -0.85
N LEU A 618 0.46 -7.43 -1.56
CA LEU A 618 0.63 -7.92 -2.93
C LEU A 618 0.01 -7.02 -4.00
N ARG A 619 -0.24 -5.75 -3.67
CA ARG A 619 -0.97 -4.79 -4.52
C ARG A 619 -0.52 -4.72 -5.97
N SER A 620 0.78 -4.81 -6.22
CA SER A 620 1.35 -4.71 -7.57
C SER A 620 1.03 -5.92 -8.47
N LEU A 621 0.60 -7.05 -7.89
CA LEU A 621 0.24 -8.26 -8.64
C LEU A 621 -1.25 -8.31 -9.02
N TRP A 622 -2.11 -7.60 -8.30
CA TRP A 622 -3.55 -7.75 -8.46
C TRP A 622 -4.09 -6.92 -9.61
N SER A 623 -4.99 -7.52 -10.38
CA SER A 623 -5.74 -6.81 -11.41
C SER A 623 -6.73 -5.82 -10.77
N LYS A 624 -7.22 -4.88 -11.59
CA LYS A 624 -8.27 -3.93 -11.16
C LYS A 624 -9.54 -4.66 -10.71
N ASP A 625 -9.92 -5.74 -11.40
CA ASP A 625 -11.09 -6.53 -11.03
C ASP A 625 -10.94 -7.25 -9.68
N MET A 626 -9.74 -7.76 -9.38
CA MET A 626 -9.44 -8.34 -8.07
C MET A 626 -9.60 -7.31 -6.95
N TRP A 627 -9.06 -6.10 -7.18
CA TRP A 627 -9.20 -4.98 -6.25
C TRP A 627 -10.66 -4.62 -6.01
N ARG A 628 -11.47 -4.54 -7.07
CA ARG A 628 -12.92 -4.28 -6.94
C ARG A 628 -13.63 -5.32 -6.08
N VAL A 629 -13.37 -6.61 -6.31
CA VAL A 629 -14.01 -7.68 -5.52
C VAL A 629 -13.56 -7.60 -4.06
N PHE A 630 -12.27 -7.39 -3.83
CA PHE A 630 -11.69 -7.26 -2.50
C PHE A 630 -12.25 -6.05 -1.72
N ASP A 631 -12.28 -4.86 -2.33
CA ASP A 631 -12.89 -3.67 -1.72
C ASP A 631 -14.36 -3.90 -1.39
N GLY A 632 -15.07 -4.59 -2.29
CA GLY A 632 -16.43 -5.02 -2.05
C GLY A 632 -16.59 -5.98 -0.86
N ILE A 633 -15.61 -6.84 -0.57
CA ILE A 633 -15.60 -7.66 0.66
C ILE A 633 -15.45 -6.76 1.89
N LYS A 634 -14.47 -5.85 1.87
CA LYS A 634 -14.20 -4.90 2.96
C LYS A 634 -15.42 -4.03 3.28
N LYS A 635 -16.02 -3.41 2.26
CA LYS A 635 -17.25 -2.61 2.41
C LYS A 635 -18.41 -3.42 3.01
N GLN A 636 -18.60 -4.68 2.63
CA GLN A 636 -19.64 -5.52 3.26
C GLN A 636 -19.32 -5.84 4.72
N TRP A 637 -18.04 -6.06 5.03
CA TRP A 637 -17.56 -6.32 6.39
C TRP A 637 -17.76 -5.11 7.32
N GLU A 638 -17.35 -3.91 6.89
CA GLU A 638 -17.50 -2.67 7.66
C GLU A 638 -18.96 -2.32 7.92
N ASN A 639 -19.82 -2.45 6.90
CA ASN A 639 -21.26 -2.26 7.05
C ASN A 639 -21.87 -3.23 8.07
N PHE A 640 -21.36 -4.47 8.11
CA PHE A 640 -21.79 -5.46 9.09
C PHE A 640 -21.35 -5.09 10.51
N LEU A 641 -20.10 -4.64 10.69
CA LEU A 641 -19.60 -4.20 12.01
C LEU A 641 -20.38 -3.03 12.59
N GLY A 642 -20.84 -2.10 11.74
CA GLY A 642 -21.66 -0.95 12.14
C GLY A 642 -23.11 -1.27 12.55
N THR A 643 -23.55 -2.52 12.38
CA THR A 643 -24.92 -2.94 12.75
C THR A 643 -25.04 -3.16 14.26
N LYS A 644 -26.11 -2.62 14.88
CA LYS A 644 -26.38 -2.77 16.33
C LYS A 644 -27.21 -4.01 16.68
N ASP A 645 -28.15 -4.40 15.81
CA ASP A 645 -29.07 -5.52 16.06
C ASP A 645 -28.79 -6.73 15.15
N PHE A 646 -28.40 -7.85 15.78
CA PHE A 646 -28.11 -9.12 15.11
C PHE A 646 -29.25 -10.12 15.26
N SER A 647 -29.61 -10.76 14.14
CA SER A 647 -30.51 -11.91 14.12
C SER A 647 -29.89 -13.02 13.27
N ILE A 648 -30.30 -14.27 13.51
CA ILE A 648 -29.80 -15.44 12.77
C ILE A 648 -29.93 -15.23 11.25
N ASN A 649 -31.08 -14.75 10.77
CA ASN A 649 -31.31 -14.46 9.35
C ASN A 649 -30.40 -13.35 8.80
N LYS A 650 -30.07 -12.32 9.59
CA LYS A 650 -29.12 -11.28 9.17
C LYS A 650 -27.70 -11.84 9.05
N LEU A 651 -27.28 -12.70 9.99
CA LEU A 651 -25.98 -13.36 9.95
C LEU A 651 -25.86 -14.31 8.75
N ILE A 652 -26.88 -15.12 8.46
CA ILE A 652 -26.91 -15.99 7.28
C ILE A 652 -26.75 -15.15 6.00
N LYS A 653 -27.56 -14.09 5.84
CA LYS A 653 -27.47 -13.19 4.67
C LYS A 653 -26.09 -12.54 4.52
N PHE A 654 -25.46 -12.18 5.63
CA PHE A 654 -24.09 -11.65 5.64
C PHE A 654 -23.09 -12.70 5.16
N LEU A 655 -23.13 -13.91 5.74
CA LEU A 655 -22.24 -15.01 5.38
C LEU A 655 -22.42 -15.42 3.91
N ASP A 656 -23.65 -15.46 3.37
CA ASP A 656 -23.90 -15.75 1.95
C ASP A 656 -23.24 -14.73 1.00
N ARG A 657 -23.31 -13.44 1.36
CA ARG A 657 -22.66 -12.37 0.58
C ARG A 657 -21.14 -12.48 0.64
N ILE A 658 -20.59 -12.73 1.82
CA ILE A 658 -19.14 -12.91 2.00
C ILE A 658 -18.66 -14.15 1.24
N ILE A 659 -19.32 -15.29 1.38
CA ILE A 659 -19.00 -16.54 0.66
C ILE A 659 -18.97 -16.31 -0.85
N THR A 660 -20.01 -15.69 -1.42
CA THR A 660 -20.08 -15.40 -2.87
C THR A 660 -18.89 -14.56 -3.33
N ARG A 661 -18.52 -13.52 -2.57
CA ARG A 661 -17.39 -12.65 -2.92
C ARG A 661 -16.04 -13.34 -2.75
N LEU A 662 -15.86 -14.16 -1.71
CA LEU A 662 -14.65 -14.96 -1.52
C LEU A 662 -14.45 -15.95 -2.68
N ILE A 663 -15.52 -16.60 -3.14
CA ILE A 663 -15.47 -17.52 -4.30
C ILE A 663 -15.15 -16.76 -5.58
N ALA A 664 -15.79 -15.62 -5.83
CA ALA A 664 -15.50 -14.77 -7.00
C ALA A 664 -14.02 -14.34 -7.00
N PHE A 665 -13.52 -13.96 -5.83
CA PHE A 665 -12.13 -13.59 -5.64
C PHE A 665 -11.16 -14.77 -5.90
N MET A 666 -11.47 -15.97 -5.39
CA MET A 666 -10.70 -17.18 -5.68
C MET A 666 -10.60 -17.47 -7.18
N ALA A 667 -11.71 -17.33 -7.91
CA ALA A 667 -11.76 -17.58 -9.36
C ALA A 667 -10.93 -16.54 -10.15
N LEU A 668 -11.01 -15.27 -9.77
CA LEU A 668 -10.21 -14.21 -10.40
C LEU A 668 -8.70 -14.46 -10.25
N ILE A 669 -8.25 -14.96 -9.10
CA ILE A 669 -6.83 -15.31 -8.89
C ILE A 669 -6.35 -16.37 -9.87
N GLU A 670 -7.15 -17.41 -10.07
CA GLU A 670 -6.82 -18.46 -11.03
C GLU A 670 -6.77 -17.93 -12.47
N GLU A 671 -7.62 -16.96 -12.81
CA GLU A 671 -7.72 -16.37 -14.14
C GLU A 671 -6.58 -15.38 -14.47
N SER A 672 -6.21 -14.50 -13.52
CA SER A 672 -5.38 -13.32 -13.85
C SER A 672 -3.91 -13.41 -13.45
N ILE A 673 -3.49 -14.40 -12.68
CA ILE A 673 -2.10 -14.50 -12.21
C ILE A 673 -1.35 -15.57 -12.99
N LEU A 674 -0.16 -15.24 -13.46
CA LEU A 674 0.68 -16.23 -14.12
C LEU A 674 1.28 -17.21 -13.10
N VAL A 675 1.44 -18.47 -13.52
CA VAL A 675 2.22 -19.46 -12.76
C VAL A 675 3.59 -18.91 -12.37
N ASN A 676 4.24 -18.20 -13.29
CA ASN A 676 5.56 -17.60 -13.08
C ASN A 676 5.57 -16.46 -12.04
N GLN A 677 4.41 -15.89 -11.71
CA GLN A 677 4.28 -14.86 -10.68
C GLN A 677 3.99 -15.45 -9.28
N GLY A 678 4.00 -16.78 -9.15
CA GLY A 678 3.84 -17.45 -7.86
C GLY A 678 2.43 -17.99 -7.59
N LEU A 679 1.55 -18.08 -8.59
CA LEU A 679 0.18 -18.63 -8.44
C LEU A 679 0.17 -20.01 -7.75
N LEU A 680 1.20 -20.84 -7.98
CA LEU A 680 1.33 -22.15 -7.32
C LEU A 680 1.38 -22.04 -5.79
N LEU A 681 2.07 -21.04 -5.25
CA LEU A 681 2.20 -20.86 -3.80
C LEU A 681 0.85 -20.54 -3.15
N TYR A 682 0.05 -19.70 -3.83
CA TYR A 682 -1.32 -19.43 -3.41
C TYR A 682 -2.16 -20.72 -3.37
N PHE A 683 -2.09 -21.56 -4.40
CA PHE A 683 -2.83 -22.82 -4.43
C PHE A 683 -2.35 -23.81 -3.38
N ILE A 684 -1.04 -23.93 -3.16
CA ILE A 684 -0.47 -24.79 -2.11
C ILE A 684 -1.01 -24.34 -0.75
N GLY A 685 -0.97 -23.04 -0.44
CA GLY A 685 -1.53 -22.50 0.80
C GLY A 685 -3.03 -22.76 0.93
N LEU A 686 -3.81 -22.42 -0.09
CA LEU A 686 -5.26 -22.62 -0.12
C LEU A 686 -5.66 -24.08 0.11
N GLN A 687 -5.05 -25.01 -0.64
CA GLN A 687 -5.37 -26.44 -0.55
C GLN A 687 -4.90 -27.04 0.76
N THR A 688 -3.74 -26.63 1.28
CA THR A 688 -3.23 -27.09 2.57
C THR A 688 -4.22 -26.72 3.68
N GLU A 689 -4.64 -25.45 3.74
CA GLU A 689 -5.58 -25.00 4.76
C GLU A 689 -6.94 -25.70 4.65
N GLN A 690 -7.49 -25.80 3.44
CA GLN A 690 -8.75 -26.49 3.22
C GLN A 690 -8.67 -27.98 3.57
N SER A 691 -7.51 -28.63 3.36
CA SER A 691 -7.29 -30.04 3.70
C SER A 691 -7.22 -30.22 5.22
N MET A 692 -6.46 -29.39 5.92
CA MET A 692 -6.36 -29.42 7.40
C MET A 692 -7.74 -29.20 8.04
N MET A 693 -8.50 -28.20 7.60
CA MET A 693 -9.85 -27.98 8.12
C MET A 693 -10.85 -29.07 7.73
N HIS A 694 -10.63 -29.75 6.60
CA HIS A 694 -11.45 -30.90 6.22
C HIS A 694 -11.19 -32.09 7.14
N VAL A 695 -9.92 -32.34 7.48
CA VAL A 695 -9.53 -33.33 8.48
C VAL A 695 -10.20 -33.05 9.82
N GLU A 696 -10.12 -31.81 10.33
CA GLU A 696 -10.76 -31.46 11.61
C GLU A 696 -12.29 -31.61 11.59
N LYS A 697 -12.95 -31.34 10.46
CA LYS A 697 -14.38 -31.63 10.30
C LYS A 697 -14.66 -33.14 10.34
N CYS A 698 -13.86 -33.95 9.65
CA CYS A 698 -14.00 -35.41 9.68
C CYS A 698 -13.81 -35.95 11.10
N ARG A 699 -12.78 -35.47 11.82
CA ARG A 699 -12.52 -35.86 13.20
C ARG A 699 -13.68 -35.47 14.12
N SER A 700 -14.18 -34.25 14.00
CA SER A 700 -15.27 -33.75 14.85
C SER A 700 -16.64 -34.40 14.57
N LEU A 701 -16.90 -34.86 13.34
CA LEU A 701 -18.25 -35.25 12.90
C LEU A 701 -18.41 -36.72 12.51
N LEU A 702 -17.32 -37.42 12.15
CA LEU A 702 -17.38 -38.79 11.62
C LEU A 702 -16.73 -39.84 12.52
N VAL A 703 -15.83 -39.44 13.43
CA VAL A 703 -15.12 -40.39 14.31
C VAL A 703 -16.05 -41.04 15.31
N ILE A 704 -16.89 -40.25 15.97
CA ILE A 704 -17.86 -40.76 16.95
C ILE A 704 -19.00 -41.49 16.22
N ASN A 705 -19.40 -42.62 16.75
CA ASN A 705 -20.55 -43.39 16.31
C ASN A 705 -21.81 -42.90 17.03
N TYR A 706 -22.73 -42.30 16.28
CA TYR A 706 -23.97 -41.73 16.80
C TYR A 706 -25.16 -42.65 16.50
N GLU A 707 -26.27 -42.44 17.21
CA GLU A 707 -27.56 -43.05 16.87
C GLU A 707 -28.01 -42.64 15.45
N GLU A 708 -28.77 -43.50 14.78
CA GLU A 708 -29.11 -43.39 13.34
C GLU A 708 -29.63 -42.00 12.94
N GLN A 709 -30.54 -41.42 13.73
CA GLN A 709 -31.13 -40.11 13.45
C GLN A 709 -30.11 -38.96 13.57
N VAL A 710 -29.35 -38.93 14.67
CA VAL A 710 -28.31 -37.90 14.90
C VAL A 710 -27.22 -38.04 13.84
N GLN A 711 -26.84 -39.27 13.50
CA GLN A 711 -25.85 -39.54 12.46
C GLN A 711 -26.31 -39.01 11.10
N TYR A 712 -27.57 -39.24 10.71
CA TYR A 712 -28.11 -38.71 9.46
C TYR A 712 -28.00 -37.18 9.39
N GLU A 713 -28.40 -36.48 10.44
CA GLU A 713 -28.38 -35.02 10.51
C GLU A 713 -26.95 -34.46 10.49
N VAL A 714 -26.02 -35.13 11.18
CA VAL A 714 -24.58 -34.78 11.18
C VAL A 714 -23.97 -34.97 9.78
N LEU A 715 -24.30 -36.07 9.09
CA LEU A 715 -23.83 -36.32 7.71
C LEU A 715 -24.40 -35.29 6.74
N GLU A 716 -25.67 -34.92 6.88
CA GLU A 716 -26.30 -33.87 6.08
C GLU A 716 -25.62 -32.51 6.31
N ALA A 717 -25.38 -32.14 7.58
CA ALA A 717 -24.66 -30.91 7.93
C ALA A 717 -23.22 -30.92 7.37
N PHE A 718 -22.52 -32.04 7.46
CA PHE A 718 -21.16 -32.19 6.92
C PHE A 718 -21.14 -32.01 5.39
N LEU A 719 -22.03 -32.69 4.66
CA LEU A 719 -22.18 -32.58 3.20
C LEU A 719 -22.58 -31.17 2.76
N ASN A 720 -23.50 -30.52 3.47
CA ASN A 720 -23.89 -29.14 3.20
C ASN A 720 -22.75 -28.15 3.43
N SER A 721 -21.95 -28.34 4.49
CA SER A 721 -20.81 -27.46 4.78
C SER A 721 -19.70 -27.55 3.72
N ASN A 722 -19.66 -28.65 2.97
CA ASN A 722 -18.75 -28.86 1.85
C ASN A 722 -19.39 -28.54 0.48
N GLU A 723 -20.68 -28.14 0.43
CA GLU A 723 -21.42 -27.94 -0.84
C GLU A 723 -21.38 -29.21 -1.71
N SER A 724 -21.58 -30.37 -1.07
CA SER A 724 -21.41 -31.70 -1.67
C SER A 724 -22.67 -32.57 -1.61
N LEU A 725 -23.75 -32.10 -0.99
CA LEU A 725 -25.00 -32.88 -0.83
C LEU A 725 -25.61 -33.28 -2.19
N ASN A 726 -25.61 -32.38 -3.17
CA ASN A 726 -26.13 -32.68 -4.52
C ASN A 726 -25.28 -33.72 -5.25
N ILE A 727 -23.95 -33.64 -5.12
CA ILE A 727 -23.03 -34.62 -5.72
C ILE A 727 -23.16 -35.97 -5.02
N TYR A 728 -23.31 -35.97 -3.70
CA TYR A 728 -23.59 -37.20 -2.96
C TYR A 728 -24.89 -37.87 -3.47
N ARG A 729 -25.98 -37.11 -3.60
CA ARG A 729 -27.26 -37.64 -4.09
C ARG A 729 -27.19 -38.16 -5.51
N TYR A 730 -26.35 -37.54 -6.36
CA TYR A 730 -26.07 -38.03 -7.71
C TYR A 730 -25.33 -39.38 -7.68
N SER A 731 -24.29 -39.51 -6.86
CA SER A 731 -23.43 -40.70 -6.83
C SER A 731 -24.01 -41.87 -6.04
N TYR A 732 -24.70 -41.61 -4.92
CA TYR A 732 -25.11 -42.62 -3.92
C TYR A 732 -26.62 -42.62 -3.59
N ARG A 733 -27.44 -41.85 -4.33
CA ARG A 733 -28.89 -41.69 -4.10
C ARG A 733 -29.21 -40.99 -2.76
N SER A 734 -30.47 -41.07 -2.31
CA SER A 734 -30.99 -40.24 -1.21
C SER A 734 -30.63 -40.70 0.21
N TYR A 735 -30.15 -41.94 0.40
CA TYR A 735 -29.81 -42.46 1.74
C TYR A 735 -28.38 -42.06 2.14
N LEU A 736 -28.23 -41.37 3.27
CA LEU A 736 -26.94 -40.92 3.79
C LEU A 736 -26.30 -42.04 4.62
N SER A 737 -25.08 -42.45 4.27
CA SER A 737 -24.29 -43.40 5.05
C SER A 737 -22.88 -42.87 5.26
N VAL A 738 -22.29 -43.19 6.43
CA VAL A 738 -20.90 -42.81 6.75
C VAL A 738 -19.94 -43.36 5.71
N GLU A 739 -20.16 -44.61 5.28
CA GLU A 739 -19.36 -45.28 4.24
C GLU A 739 -19.27 -44.44 2.96
N ASN A 740 -20.42 -44.04 2.41
CA ASN A 740 -20.46 -43.30 1.15
C ASN A 740 -19.94 -41.86 1.31
N VAL A 741 -20.12 -41.26 2.50
CA VAL A 741 -19.57 -39.94 2.80
C VAL A 741 -18.04 -39.99 2.87
N ILE A 742 -17.46 -41.00 3.51
CA ILE A 742 -16.00 -41.21 3.53
C ILE A 742 -15.49 -41.50 2.11
N LYS A 743 -16.17 -42.35 1.34
CA LYS A 743 -15.80 -42.59 -0.06
C LYS A 743 -15.76 -41.29 -0.87
N LEU A 744 -16.78 -40.44 -0.76
CA LEU A 744 -16.87 -39.19 -1.54
C LEU A 744 -15.91 -38.10 -1.08
N LEU A 745 -15.85 -37.83 0.23
CA LEU A 745 -15.17 -36.65 0.77
C LEU A 745 -13.77 -36.93 1.30
N LEU A 746 -13.44 -38.18 1.60
CA LEU A 746 -12.09 -38.56 2.00
C LEU A 746 -11.32 -39.20 0.83
N LEU A 747 -11.85 -40.28 0.25
CA LEU A 747 -11.09 -41.21 -0.59
C LEU A 747 -11.17 -40.94 -2.11
N ASP A 748 -12.21 -40.27 -2.59
CA ASP A 748 -12.45 -40.04 -4.02
C ASP A 748 -11.26 -39.32 -4.69
N LYS A 749 -10.81 -39.79 -5.86
CA LYS A 749 -9.63 -39.26 -6.55
C LYS A 749 -9.95 -38.18 -7.57
N ASP A 750 -11.20 -38.10 -7.99
CA ASP A 750 -11.65 -37.24 -9.09
C ASP A 750 -12.47 -36.04 -8.57
N TYR A 751 -13.00 -36.14 -7.35
CA TYR A 751 -13.79 -35.07 -6.76
C TYR A 751 -12.91 -33.99 -6.12
N ALA A 752 -12.91 -32.79 -6.70
CA ALA A 752 -12.04 -31.67 -6.28
C ALA A 752 -12.12 -31.25 -4.80
N LYS A 753 -13.17 -31.65 -4.07
CA LYS A 753 -13.32 -31.35 -2.64
C LYS A 753 -12.88 -32.48 -1.72
N SER A 754 -12.64 -33.68 -2.25
CA SER A 754 -12.16 -34.80 -1.46
C SER A 754 -10.77 -34.50 -0.89
N LEU A 755 -10.43 -35.15 0.22
CA LEU A 755 -9.11 -34.98 0.81
C LEU A 755 -8.01 -35.55 -0.10
N THR A 756 -8.23 -36.73 -0.71
CA THR A 756 -7.27 -37.34 -1.65
C THR A 756 -6.95 -36.43 -2.83
N TYR A 757 -7.96 -35.84 -3.48
CA TYR A 757 -7.73 -34.93 -4.61
C TYR A 757 -6.87 -33.73 -4.20
N LYS A 758 -7.18 -33.12 -3.05
CA LYS A 758 -6.45 -31.95 -2.56
C LYS A 758 -5.00 -32.27 -2.22
N ILE A 759 -4.74 -33.39 -1.53
CA ILE A 759 -3.38 -33.84 -1.21
C ILE A 759 -2.59 -34.11 -2.50
N SER A 760 -3.19 -34.80 -3.46
CA SER A 760 -2.58 -35.04 -4.77
C SER A 760 -2.26 -33.73 -5.51
N ARG A 761 -3.16 -32.73 -5.42
CA ARG A 761 -2.93 -31.41 -6.01
C ARG A 761 -1.79 -30.65 -5.34
N ILE A 762 -1.72 -30.66 -4.01
CA ILE A 762 -0.63 -30.05 -3.24
C ILE A 762 0.70 -30.68 -3.68
N GLU A 763 0.78 -32.00 -3.75
CA GLU A 763 1.99 -32.70 -4.20
C GLU A 763 2.41 -32.26 -5.60
N LYS A 764 1.46 -32.22 -6.55
CA LYS A 764 1.72 -31.78 -7.94
C LYS A 764 2.27 -30.36 -8.01
N ASP A 765 1.73 -29.45 -7.22
CA ASP A 765 2.14 -28.04 -7.23
C ASP A 765 3.47 -27.83 -6.49
N VAL A 766 3.70 -28.52 -5.36
CA VAL A 766 5.00 -28.55 -4.65
C VAL A 766 6.11 -29.10 -5.56
N ASN A 767 5.82 -30.12 -6.38
CA ASN A 767 6.78 -30.68 -7.33
C ASN A 767 7.20 -29.72 -8.46
N LYS A 768 6.48 -28.61 -8.66
CA LYS A 768 6.81 -27.56 -9.64
C LYS A 768 7.56 -26.36 -9.05
N LEU A 769 7.67 -26.27 -7.73
CA LEU A 769 8.38 -25.16 -7.08
C LEU A 769 9.87 -25.20 -7.45
N PRO A 770 10.53 -24.03 -7.54
CA PRO A 770 11.92 -23.95 -7.98
C PRO A 770 12.91 -24.53 -6.98
N TYR A 771 14.03 -25.08 -7.46
CA TYR A 771 15.04 -25.77 -6.63
C TYR A 771 16.36 -24.99 -6.57
N SER A 772 16.89 -24.80 -5.37
CA SER A 772 18.29 -24.43 -5.14
C SER A 772 19.16 -25.70 -5.23
N GLU A 773 20.13 -25.75 -6.15
CA GLU A 773 21.09 -26.86 -6.19
C GLU A 773 21.87 -26.93 -4.86
N GLY A 774 21.77 -28.05 -4.13
CA GLY A 774 22.49 -28.28 -2.86
C GLY A 774 21.67 -28.17 -1.57
N SER A 775 20.35 -27.92 -1.62
CA SER A 775 19.49 -27.88 -0.42
C SER A 775 18.83 -29.23 -0.11
N ASN A 776 19.23 -29.89 0.99
CA ASN A 776 18.54 -31.06 1.55
C ASN A 776 17.10 -30.74 2.01
N ALA A 777 16.74 -29.46 2.20
CA ALA A 777 15.43 -29.04 2.70
C ALA A 777 14.30 -29.22 1.67
N VAL A 778 14.60 -29.07 0.37
CA VAL A 778 13.55 -29.25 -0.66
C VAL A 778 13.14 -30.73 -0.80
N ALA A 779 14.05 -31.66 -0.46
CA ALA A 779 13.71 -33.07 -0.34
C ALA A 779 12.76 -33.32 0.86
N ALA A 780 12.83 -32.51 1.92
CA ALA A 780 11.99 -32.67 3.11
C ALA A 780 10.53 -32.31 2.83
N CYS A 781 10.23 -31.14 2.27
CA CYS A 781 8.86 -30.75 1.93
C CYS A 781 8.19 -31.78 1.01
N LYS A 782 8.89 -32.19 -0.05
CA LYS A 782 8.41 -33.24 -0.97
C LYS A 782 8.17 -34.57 -0.25
N ALA A 783 9.11 -34.99 0.59
CA ALA A 783 8.98 -36.24 1.34
C ALA A 783 7.77 -36.23 2.26
N LYS A 784 7.46 -35.11 2.93
CA LYS A 784 6.29 -35.00 3.82
C LYS A 784 4.97 -35.10 3.05
N ILE A 785 4.82 -34.35 1.95
CA ILE A 785 3.59 -34.43 1.16
C ILE A 785 3.44 -35.79 0.44
N LEU A 786 4.54 -36.39 -0.02
CA LEU A 786 4.53 -37.74 -0.58
C LEU A 786 4.10 -38.78 0.44
N LYS A 787 4.53 -38.66 1.70
CA LYS A 787 4.06 -39.52 2.80
C LYS A 787 2.57 -39.34 3.06
N ALA A 788 2.06 -38.10 3.06
CA ALA A 788 0.64 -37.84 3.22
C ALA A 788 -0.19 -38.46 2.09
N HIS A 789 0.28 -38.33 0.85
CA HIS A 789 -0.35 -38.93 -0.32
C HIS A 789 -0.32 -40.46 -0.28
N ALA A 790 0.82 -41.07 0.06
CA ALA A 790 0.93 -42.51 0.21
C ALA A 790 0.03 -43.04 1.35
N LYS A 791 -0.05 -42.31 2.48
CA LYS A 791 -0.91 -42.67 3.60
C LYS A 791 -2.37 -42.68 3.18
N ILE A 792 -2.88 -41.61 2.55
CA ILE A 792 -4.30 -41.54 2.16
C ILE A 792 -4.65 -42.57 1.09
N GLU A 793 -3.74 -42.86 0.16
CA GLU A 793 -3.89 -43.90 -0.88
C GLU A 793 -3.91 -45.32 -0.30
N SER A 794 -3.27 -45.54 0.85
CA SER A 794 -3.28 -46.85 1.53
C SER A 794 -4.55 -47.13 2.33
N LEU A 795 -5.42 -46.14 2.54
CA LEU A 795 -6.61 -46.30 3.37
C LEU A 795 -7.69 -47.11 2.64
N THR A 796 -8.23 -48.12 3.31
CA THR A 796 -9.39 -48.87 2.84
C THR A 796 -10.63 -48.54 3.66
N ILE A 797 -11.79 -48.54 3.01
CA ILE A 797 -13.05 -48.17 3.64
C ILE A 797 -13.43 -49.14 4.77
N GLU A 798 -13.17 -50.44 4.62
CA GLU A 798 -13.47 -51.43 5.66
C GLU A 798 -12.67 -51.16 6.94
N HIS A 799 -11.40 -50.79 6.79
CA HIS A 799 -10.52 -50.50 7.92
C HIS A 799 -10.95 -49.23 8.67
N LEU A 800 -11.34 -48.18 7.93
CA LEU A 800 -11.78 -46.89 8.50
C LEU A 800 -13.14 -46.98 9.22
N LEU A 801 -14.02 -47.89 8.81
CA LEU A 801 -15.33 -48.07 9.44
C LEU A 801 -15.31 -48.97 10.68
N THR A 802 -14.16 -49.61 10.96
CA THR A 802 -14.03 -50.49 12.14
C THR A 802 -14.21 -49.68 13.42
N LEU A 803 -15.16 -50.11 14.24
CA LEU A 803 -15.41 -49.54 15.56
C LEU A 803 -14.49 -50.19 16.59
N ASN A 804 -14.13 -49.43 17.62
CA ASN A 804 -13.47 -49.94 18.81
C ASN A 804 -14.38 -50.90 19.62
N ASP A 805 -13.82 -51.54 20.64
CA ASP A 805 -14.49 -52.58 21.42
C ASP A 805 -15.81 -52.12 22.08
N ASP A 806 -15.94 -50.84 22.41
CA ASP A 806 -17.15 -50.24 23.00
C ASP A 806 -18.18 -49.74 21.96
N GLN A 807 -17.90 -49.90 20.66
CA GLN A 807 -18.72 -49.45 19.52
C GLN A 807 -19.00 -47.94 19.45
N THR A 808 -18.24 -47.12 20.17
CA THR A 808 -18.48 -45.66 20.23
C THR A 808 -17.60 -44.87 19.27
N ILE A 809 -16.43 -45.36 18.89
CA ILE A 809 -15.42 -44.58 18.16
C ILE A 809 -14.84 -45.39 16.98
N ARG A 810 -14.69 -44.73 15.83
CA ARG A 810 -13.90 -45.20 14.69
C ARG A 810 -12.43 -44.85 14.89
N GLN A 811 -11.72 -45.60 15.73
CA GLN A 811 -10.35 -45.26 16.14
C GLN A 811 -9.39 -45.20 14.95
N ASN A 812 -9.46 -46.18 14.03
CA ASN A 812 -8.61 -46.21 12.84
C ASN A 812 -8.81 -44.98 11.95
N LEU A 813 -10.02 -44.42 11.89
CA LEU A 813 -10.30 -43.18 11.17
C LEU A 813 -9.66 -41.99 11.86
N ASP A 814 -9.76 -41.89 13.20
CA ASP A 814 -9.13 -40.80 13.94
C ASP A 814 -7.61 -40.82 13.83
N ASP A 815 -6.99 -42.00 13.97
CA ASP A 815 -5.54 -42.19 13.87
C ASP A 815 -5.03 -41.81 12.47
N ALA A 816 -5.72 -42.27 11.42
CA ALA A 816 -5.36 -41.92 10.04
C ALA A 816 -5.50 -40.41 9.77
N LEU A 817 -6.56 -39.79 10.26
CA LEU A 817 -6.80 -38.35 10.13
C LEU A 817 -5.77 -37.53 10.92
N ALA A 818 -5.42 -37.96 12.13
CA ALA A 818 -4.40 -37.31 12.96
C ALA A 818 -3.02 -37.34 12.27
N GLU A 819 -2.60 -38.49 11.73
CA GLU A 819 -1.35 -38.63 10.99
C GLU A 819 -1.33 -37.76 9.72
N ILE A 820 -2.44 -37.73 8.97
CA ILE A 820 -2.55 -36.86 7.78
C ILE A 820 -2.49 -35.38 8.19
N SER A 821 -3.14 -34.98 9.29
CA SER A 821 -3.09 -33.61 9.81
C SER A 821 -1.66 -33.19 10.15
N GLU A 822 -0.92 -34.06 10.84
CA GLU A 822 0.48 -33.84 11.19
C GLU A 822 1.36 -33.71 9.94
N LEU A 823 1.24 -34.61 8.96
CA LEU A 823 2.01 -34.54 7.72
C LEU A 823 1.70 -33.27 6.89
N LEU A 824 0.44 -32.81 6.87
CA LEU A 824 0.06 -31.55 6.23
C LEU A 824 0.65 -30.34 6.97
N HIS A 825 0.62 -30.35 8.31
CA HIS A 825 1.24 -29.31 9.13
C HIS A 825 2.75 -29.25 8.90
N GLU A 826 3.44 -30.38 8.96
CA GLU A 826 4.88 -30.49 8.67
C GLU A 826 5.20 -30.03 7.25
N THR A 827 4.40 -30.43 6.24
CA THR A 827 4.57 -29.93 4.87
C THR A 827 4.48 -28.41 4.81
N SER A 828 3.51 -27.81 5.49
CA SER A 828 3.33 -26.35 5.57
C SER A 828 4.53 -25.65 6.20
N MET A 829 5.08 -26.22 7.27
CA MET A 829 6.27 -25.72 7.94
C MET A 829 7.51 -25.83 7.06
N GLU A 830 7.69 -26.95 6.35
CA GLU A 830 8.80 -27.15 5.43
C GLU A 830 8.74 -26.22 4.22
N VAL A 831 7.56 -25.95 3.65
CA VAL A 831 7.39 -24.90 2.61
C VAL A 831 7.88 -23.57 3.15
N SER A 832 7.46 -23.21 4.36
CA SER A 832 7.83 -21.94 4.99
C SER A 832 9.33 -21.83 5.24
N ASN A 833 9.93 -22.87 5.81
CA ASN A 833 11.37 -22.94 6.10
C ASN A 833 12.22 -22.93 4.82
N THR A 834 11.75 -23.60 3.77
CA THR A 834 12.51 -23.77 2.53
C THR A 834 12.48 -22.51 1.66
N TYR A 835 11.32 -21.86 1.53
CA TYR A 835 11.10 -20.82 0.52
C TYR A 835 10.97 -19.40 1.08
N PHE A 836 10.48 -19.27 2.32
CA PHE A 836 10.23 -17.96 2.94
C PHE A 836 11.34 -17.61 3.94
N ASN A 837 11.86 -18.61 4.65
CA ASN A 837 12.82 -18.44 5.74
C ASN A 837 14.29 -18.45 5.28
N HIS A 838 14.63 -17.72 4.22
CA HIS A 838 16.04 -17.57 3.75
C HIS A 838 16.89 -16.61 4.61
N SER A 839 16.44 -16.25 5.81
CA SER A 839 17.19 -15.38 6.71
C SER A 839 16.91 -15.74 8.15
N TYR A 840 17.98 -15.86 8.94
CA TYR A 840 18.01 -15.47 10.33
C TYR A 840 17.03 -14.31 10.54
N THR A 841 16.00 -14.51 11.37
CA THR A 841 15.10 -13.44 11.78
C THR A 841 15.93 -12.23 12.14
N GLN A 842 15.61 -11.04 11.59
CA GLN A 842 16.24 -9.81 12.03
C GLN A 842 16.01 -9.70 13.53
N LYS A 843 17.06 -9.98 14.30
CA LYS A 843 17.01 -9.93 15.75
C LYS A 843 17.53 -8.58 16.15
N GLN A 844 16.65 -7.79 16.75
CA GLN A 844 17.04 -6.55 17.38
C GLN A 844 18.09 -6.87 18.46
N LEU A 845 19.33 -6.45 18.24
CA LEU A 845 20.40 -6.63 19.21
C LEU A 845 20.33 -5.58 20.32
N THR A 846 19.68 -4.44 20.04
CA THR A 846 19.54 -3.31 20.94
C THR A 846 18.09 -2.86 21.04
N ASN A 847 17.46 -3.03 22.20
CA ASN A 847 16.17 -2.37 22.47
C ASN A 847 16.44 -0.96 22.98
N GLN A 848 16.83 -0.05 22.09
CA GLN A 848 16.84 1.37 22.43
C GLN A 848 15.46 1.95 22.13
N ASN A 849 14.72 2.26 23.19
CA ASN A 849 13.64 3.24 23.10
C ASN A 849 14.30 4.59 22.84
N PHE A 850 14.52 4.95 21.57
CA PHE A 850 14.44 6.36 21.25
C PHE A 850 13.07 6.80 21.73
N PRO A 851 12.96 7.82 22.60
CA PRO A 851 11.66 8.41 22.86
C PRO A 851 11.04 8.65 21.48
N LEU A 852 9.88 8.05 21.23
CA LEU A 852 8.91 8.63 20.32
C LEU A 852 8.53 9.97 20.98
N GLN A 853 9.42 10.96 20.84
CA GLN A 853 9.21 12.33 21.24
C GLN A 853 8.49 13.01 20.11
#